data_AF-A0A258S4Q7-F1
#
_entry.id   AF-A0A258S4Q7-F1
#
_cell.length_a   1.000
_cell.length_b   1.000
_cell.length_c   1.000
_cell.angle_alpha   90.00
_cell.angle_beta   90.00
_cell.angle_gamma   90.00
#
_symmetry.space_group_name_H-M   'P 1'
#
loop_
_entity.id
_entity.type
_entity.pdbx_description
1 polymer ?
#
loop_
_entity_poly.entity_id
_entity_poly.type
_entity_poly.pdbx_seq_one_letter_code
_entity_poly.pdbx_strand_id
1 'polypeptide(L)'
;MILEKIKEHTGPMTFERLLLDFGYDEDDRIEALRRRLRAMERDGQLIRNRKGGYIPLVKGELVRGRVIGHKDGFGFLVPDEGGDDLFLAARQMRALLHGDRAVVQVINVDHRGRREGSLVEVIERANAQVVGRLVLESGIAFVTPDNKRITQDVLIPLDELGDAKDGQIVRVQLVEQPTARNKPVGRVVEVIGDHMAPGMEIDVSIHTHNLRNVWPDDVLEQIAGLGEEVSEQDKLGRVDLRELPLVTIDGEDARDFDDAVYCEPTAKGWRLLVAIADVSHYVTVGSPLDHEAFMRSTSVYFPGRVIPMLPEILSNGLCSINPHVDRLCLVCEMLINRDGDIIRSRFYEGVMKSHARMTYTQVGKILLDKDEALREQYAPLIPQFEALHGLYKTLHEARSRRGAMDFDTVETKIVFGEGRKIEAIVPYERNDAHRLIEECMIAANVAAARYLERRKIVGLYRIHDTPKAEKVADLRTFLGELGLSLGGGEKPDGKDLNAVLQAAKDREDAHLIQTVILRTMKQAVYSPDNIGHFGLAQTQYAHFTSPIRRYPDLMVHRAIRHVLRTGGAENFPYSHDEMGLIGEHCSNNERLADEATRDATDWLKCEYMQDHVAEVFDGVITSVTSFGLFIELKGIFVEGLLHITALDKDFYRFDPVGHRLVGERSGKIYRLGDSVTVQVARVDLDDKKIEFVLPREQVAVSKPAPKGRVKPDVVELEDGDEDEGSGEIAEPSEAVETTEGSDDAQPSRKKRRRRKKSSTDTSAASSSGVVGHAAKGDARNDAAERQPKALWIEADDEVIDDNIGNRGEPIVQILLLDEDEEDEDEVNGNSISAITHANRPAGRQPGDKSASSRRRRSPRRKKPE
;
A
#
# COMPACT_ATOMS: atom_id res chain seq x y z
N MET A 1 27.32 21.75 39.62
CA MET A 1 27.45 23.12 40.19
C MET A 1 26.70 24.19 39.39
N ILE A 2 27.16 24.64 38.21
CA ILE A 2 26.52 25.77 37.48
C ILE A 2 25.04 25.51 37.16
N LEU A 3 24.69 24.33 36.64
CA LEU A 3 23.30 23.98 36.32
C LEU A 3 22.41 23.84 37.58
N GLU A 4 22.94 23.36 38.71
CA GLU A 4 22.19 23.33 39.97
C GLU A 4 21.88 24.75 40.45
N LYS A 5 22.89 25.64 40.48
CA LYS A 5 22.71 27.02 40.96
C LYS A 5 21.66 27.80 40.15
N ILE A 6 21.58 27.55 38.84
CA ILE A 6 20.56 28.13 37.97
C ILE A 6 19.17 27.48 38.18
N LYS A 7 19.10 26.18 38.52
CA LYS A 7 17.84 25.49 38.88
C LYS A 7 17.29 25.86 40.25
N GLU A 8 18.17 26.21 41.21
CA GLU A 8 17.79 26.70 42.54
C GLU A 8 17.10 28.07 42.51
N HIS A 9 17.27 28.83 41.42
CA HIS A 9 16.78 30.21 41.31
C HIS A 9 15.42 30.27 40.61
N THR A 10 14.46 31.00 41.19
CA THR A 10 13.10 31.20 40.65
C THR A 10 13.06 32.24 39.52
N GLY A 11 13.85 31.99 38.47
CA GLY A 11 13.87 32.78 37.24
C GLY A 11 15.27 32.89 36.62
N PRO A 12 15.40 33.46 35.41
CA PRO A 12 16.65 33.46 34.65
C PRO A 12 17.78 34.24 35.34
N MET A 13 18.92 33.61 35.60
CA MET A 13 20.06 34.24 36.28
C MET A 13 20.97 34.99 35.30
N THR A 14 21.34 36.24 35.58
CA THR A 14 22.30 36.98 34.75
C THR A 14 23.76 36.58 35.04
N PHE A 15 24.67 36.98 34.16
CA PHE A 15 26.11 36.72 34.35
C PHE A 15 26.64 37.34 35.64
N GLU A 16 26.20 38.56 35.95
CA GLU A 16 26.58 39.34 37.13
C GLU A 16 26.07 38.66 38.41
N ARG A 17 24.85 38.10 38.38
CA ARG A 17 24.31 37.34 39.51
C ARG A 17 25.09 36.04 39.74
N LEU A 18 25.47 35.33 38.68
CA LEU A 18 26.28 34.11 38.79
C LEU A 18 27.70 34.39 39.34
N LEU A 19 28.31 35.52 38.99
CA LEU A 19 29.58 35.94 39.61
C LEU A 19 29.44 36.18 41.12
N LEU A 20 28.37 36.86 41.55
CA LEU A 20 28.07 37.10 42.96
C LEU A 20 27.80 35.79 43.73
N ASP A 21 26.98 34.89 43.17
CA ASP A 21 26.62 33.63 43.82
C ASP A 21 27.74 32.58 43.86
N PHE A 22 28.80 32.74 43.04
CA PHE A 22 30.03 31.94 43.13
C PHE A 22 31.20 32.67 43.82
N GLY A 23 31.05 33.95 44.18
CA GLY A 23 32.12 34.74 44.79
C GLY A 23 33.34 34.90 43.88
N TYR A 24 33.13 35.17 42.58
CA TYR A 24 34.21 35.33 41.59
C TYR A 24 34.46 36.81 41.28
N ASP A 25 35.53 37.34 41.86
CA ASP A 25 36.05 38.70 41.71
C ASP A 25 37.38 38.77 40.93
N GLU A 26 38.18 37.70 40.94
CA GLU A 26 39.38 37.53 40.11
C GLU A 26 39.05 37.50 38.59
N ASP A 27 39.72 38.35 37.79
CA ASP A 27 39.52 38.47 36.32
C ASP A 27 39.60 37.12 35.58
N ASP A 28 40.56 36.26 35.94
CA ASP A 28 40.72 34.93 35.33
C ASP A 28 39.51 34.03 35.61
N ARG A 29 38.89 34.12 36.79
CA ARG A 29 37.67 33.36 37.13
C ARG A 29 36.44 33.94 36.42
N ILE A 30 36.37 35.26 36.30
CA ILE A 30 35.31 35.97 35.56
C ILE A 30 35.30 35.52 34.08
N GLU A 31 36.47 35.51 33.43
CA GLU A 31 36.60 35.08 32.04
C GLU A 31 36.48 33.55 31.89
N ALA A 32 36.93 32.75 32.85
CA ALA A 32 36.70 31.30 32.86
C ALA A 32 35.20 30.95 32.94
N LEU A 33 34.44 31.62 33.82
CA LEU A 33 32.99 31.44 33.90
C LEU A 33 32.31 31.88 32.60
N ARG A 34 32.71 33.03 32.03
CA ARG A 34 32.19 33.53 30.74
C ARG A 34 32.43 32.53 29.61
N ARG A 35 33.63 31.92 29.54
CA ARG A 35 33.96 30.87 28.56
C ARG A 35 33.16 29.59 28.80
N ARG A 36 32.98 29.18 30.06
CA ARG A 36 32.20 27.97 30.37
C ARG A 36 30.71 28.14 30.07
N LEU A 37 30.12 29.30 30.36
CA LEU A 37 28.74 29.61 30.00
C LEU A 37 28.55 29.63 28.47
N ARG A 38 29.47 30.23 27.71
CA ARG A 38 29.46 30.20 26.23
C ARG A 38 29.64 28.80 25.63
N ALA A 39 30.36 27.91 26.32
CA ALA A 39 30.39 26.49 25.95
C ALA A 39 29.03 25.86 26.22
N MET A 40 28.47 26.04 27.42
CA MET A 40 27.16 25.49 27.80
C MET A 40 25.98 26.03 26.96
N GLU A 41 26.06 27.26 26.42
CA GLU A 41 25.13 27.78 25.40
C GLU A 41 25.25 27.03 24.06
N ARG A 42 26.48 26.68 23.65
CA ARG A 42 26.75 25.93 22.40
C ARG A 42 26.40 24.46 22.53
N ASP A 43 26.68 23.88 23.69
CA ASP A 43 26.45 22.47 24.04
C ASP A 43 24.97 22.19 24.38
N GLY A 44 24.05 23.14 24.13
CA GLY A 44 22.61 23.01 24.36
C GLY A 44 22.18 22.92 25.82
N GLN A 45 23.05 23.24 26.78
CA GLN A 45 22.76 23.10 28.22
C GLN A 45 22.07 24.33 28.82
N LEU A 46 22.25 25.50 28.19
CA LEU A 46 21.68 26.78 28.61
C LEU A 46 21.10 27.56 27.41
N ILE A 47 19.96 28.21 27.59
CA ILE A 47 19.48 29.29 26.73
C ILE A 47 19.65 30.63 27.45
N ARG A 48 20.07 31.66 26.72
CA ARG A 48 20.16 33.04 27.21
C ARG A 48 19.07 33.90 26.61
N ASN A 49 18.25 34.53 27.46
CA ASN A 49 17.11 35.34 27.05
C ASN A 49 17.51 36.75 26.57
N ARG A 50 16.56 37.50 26.00
CA ARG A 50 16.78 38.88 25.50
C ARG A 50 17.21 39.91 26.56
N LYS A 51 17.07 39.59 27.86
CA LYS A 51 17.56 40.41 28.99
C LYS A 51 18.93 39.92 29.50
N GLY A 52 19.58 38.98 28.82
CA GLY A 52 20.91 38.48 29.14
C GLY A 52 20.97 37.40 30.23
N GLY A 53 19.82 36.92 30.73
CA GLY A 53 19.74 35.89 31.76
C GLY A 53 19.70 34.46 31.19
N TYR A 54 20.41 33.55 31.84
CA TYR A 54 20.54 32.13 31.51
C TYR A 54 19.41 31.30 32.13
N ILE A 55 18.96 30.27 31.38
CA ILE A 55 17.90 29.32 31.73
C ILE A 55 18.44 27.91 31.38
N PRO A 56 18.26 26.89 32.22
CA PRO A 56 18.74 25.54 31.93
C PRO A 56 17.71 24.78 31.08
N LEU A 57 18.17 24.06 30.05
CA LEU A 57 17.27 23.14 29.34
C LEU A 57 16.89 21.97 30.26
N VAL A 58 15.62 21.58 30.19
CA VAL A 58 15.13 20.31 30.70
C VAL A 58 15.22 19.30 29.56
N LYS A 59 15.68 18.07 29.83
CA LYS A 59 15.90 17.03 28.80
C LYS A 59 14.63 16.52 28.08
N GLY A 60 13.43 16.99 28.46
CA GLY A 60 12.14 16.43 28.04
C GLY A 60 11.54 16.98 26.74
N GLU A 61 12.27 17.82 25.99
CA GLU A 61 11.76 18.45 24.75
C GLU A 61 12.47 17.99 23.47
N LEU A 62 13.41 17.05 23.58
CA LEU A 62 14.12 16.47 22.44
C LEU A 62 13.30 15.33 21.85
N VAL A 63 12.90 15.48 20.58
CA VAL A 63 12.21 14.45 19.80
C VAL A 63 13.18 13.91 18.75
N ARG A 64 13.34 12.59 18.73
CA ARG A 64 14.06 11.86 17.68
C ARG A 64 13.06 11.46 16.59
N GLY A 65 13.46 11.51 15.32
CA GLY A 65 12.55 11.14 14.23
C GLY A 65 13.14 11.24 12.83
N ARG A 66 12.29 11.04 11.82
CA ARG A 66 12.63 11.16 10.39
C ARG A 66 12.09 12.46 9.78
N VAL A 67 12.92 13.12 8.96
CA VAL A 67 12.59 14.41 8.33
C VAL A 67 11.83 14.23 7.01
N ILE A 68 10.63 14.78 6.93
CA ILE A 68 9.87 14.90 5.68
C ILE A 68 10.04 16.32 5.13
N GLY A 69 10.64 16.45 3.94
CA GLY A 69 10.77 17.75 3.27
C GLY A 69 9.51 18.12 2.49
N HIS A 70 9.24 19.41 2.35
CA HIS A 70 8.19 19.95 1.49
C HIS A 70 8.78 20.85 0.40
N LYS A 71 8.14 20.85 -0.79
CA LYS A 71 8.56 21.61 -1.97
C LYS A 71 8.67 23.13 -1.75
N ASP A 72 7.92 23.67 -0.79
CA ASP A 72 7.98 25.10 -0.42
C ASP A 72 9.13 25.41 0.57
N GLY A 73 10.04 24.45 0.81
CA GLY A 73 11.25 24.61 1.61
C GLY A 73 11.09 24.40 3.12
N PHE A 74 9.87 24.28 3.64
CA PHE A 74 9.62 23.79 5.01
C PHE A 74 9.65 22.26 5.06
N GLY A 75 9.44 21.68 6.25
CA GLY A 75 9.28 20.24 6.42
C GLY A 75 8.63 19.87 7.74
N PHE A 76 8.71 18.60 8.09
CA PHE A 76 8.24 18.01 9.33
C PHE A 76 9.26 17.01 9.87
N LEU A 77 9.18 16.69 11.15
CA LEU A 77 9.82 15.53 11.76
C LEU A 77 8.74 14.59 12.31
N VAL A 78 8.63 13.40 11.73
CA VAL A 78 7.80 12.30 12.24
C VAL A 78 8.56 11.64 13.41
N PRO A 79 8.01 11.59 14.64
CA PRO A 79 8.72 11.03 15.78
C PRO A 79 8.96 9.52 15.66
N ASP A 80 10.15 9.06 16.07
CA ASP A 80 10.48 7.62 16.17
C ASP A 80 9.59 6.90 17.21
N GLU A 81 9.12 7.61 18.24
CA GLU A 81 8.22 7.11 19.30
C GLU A 81 6.72 7.31 18.96
N GLY A 82 6.40 7.79 17.75
CA GLY A 82 5.05 8.14 17.33
C GLY A 82 4.47 9.42 17.95
N GLY A 83 3.18 9.66 17.69
CA GLY A 83 2.50 10.91 18.04
C GLY A 83 2.56 11.97 16.93
N ASP A 84 2.24 13.22 17.27
CA ASP A 84 2.10 14.31 16.27
C ASP A 84 3.45 14.85 15.75
N ASP A 85 3.54 14.99 14.43
CA ASP A 85 4.64 15.59 13.68
C ASP A 85 5.06 16.98 14.19
N LEU A 86 6.37 17.21 14.26
CA LEU A 86 6.93 18.53 14.56
C LEU A 86 7.16 19.31 13.27
N PHE A 87 6.59 20.51 13.15
CA PHE A 87 6.82 21.40 12.01
C PHE A 87 8.24 21.98 12.01
N LEU A 88 8.94 21.88 10.88
CA LEU A 88 10.28 22.44 10.67
C LEU A 88 10.21 23.61 9.69
N ALA A 89 10.33 24.83 10.24
CA ALA A 89 10.42 26.04 9.43
C ALA A 89 11.61 25.99 8.45
N ALA A 90 11.46 26.61 7.28
CA ALA A 90 12.44 26.53 6.17
C ALA A 90 13.88 26.96 6.52
N ARG A 91 14.09 27.72 7.60
CA ARG A 91 15.44 28.03 8.12
C ARG A 91 16.15 26.79 8.69
N GLN A 92 15.42 25.86 9.30
CA GLN A 92 15.95 24.61 9.86
C GLN A 92 16.27 23.60 8.74
N MET A 93 15.37 23.50 7.76
CA MET A 93 15.50 22.60 6.61
C MET A 93 16.76 22.83 5.77
N ARG A 94 17.37 24.02 5.80
CA ARG A 94 18.65 24.31 5.11
C ARG A 94 19.81 23.41 5.53
N ALA A 95 19.76 22.77 6.69
CA ALA A 95 20.80 21.85 7.17
C ALA A 95 20.42 20.36 7.00
N LEU A 96 19.25 20.09 6.41
CA LEU A 96 18.61 18.77 6.32
C LEU A 96 18.30 18.43 4.86
N LEU A 97 18.28 17.14 4.55
CA LEU A 97 17.66 16.60 3.35
C LEU A 97 16.41 15.80 3.75
N HIS A 98 15.48 15.60 2.81
CA HIS A 98 14.35 14.71 3.05
C HIS A 98 14.85 13.28 3.31
N GLY A 99 14.34 12.66 4.38
CA GLY A 99 14.66 11.29 4.78
C GLY A 99 15.65 11.21 5.95
N ASP A 100 16.46 12.25 6.18
CA ASP A 100 17.43 12.32 7.28
C ASP A 100 16.78 12.01 8.64
N ARG A 101 17.51 11.33 9.54
CA ARG A 101 17.08 11.20 10.94
C ARG A 101 17.77 12.24 11.80
N ALA A 102 16.99 12.91 12.64
CA ALA A 102 17.46 14.06 13.41
C ALA A 102 16.95 14.03 14.85
N VAL A 103 17.67 14.72 15.74
CA VAL A 103 17.17 15.19 17.02
C VAL A 103 16.70 16.64 16.85
N VAL A 104 15.45 16.90 17.21
CA VAL A 104 14.80 18.20 17.12
C VAL A 104 14.28 18.58 18.50
N GLN A 105 14.59 19.78 18.99
CA GLN A 105 13.94 20.32 20.19
C GLN A 105 12.63 21.00 19.79
N VAL A 106 11.53 20.76 20.53
CA VAL A 106 10.35 21.62 20.47
C VAL A 106 10.73 23.02 20.97
N ILE A 107 10.54 24.06 20.13
CA ILE A 107 10.86 25.46 20.49
C ILE A 107 9.62 26.33 20.72
N ASN A 108 8.47 25.90 20.23
CA ASN A 108 7.22 26.65 20.28
C ASN A 108 6.02 25.72 20.01
N VAL A 109 4.82 26.17 20.37
CA VAL A 109 3.55 25.55 19.95
C VAL A 109 2.69 26.66 19.35
N ASP A 110 2.22 26.49 18.11
CA ASP A 110 1.44 27.52 17.43
C ASP A 110 0.01 27.66 18.01
N HIS A 111 -0.70 28.71 17.62
CA HIS A 111 -2.08 28.96 18.07
C HIS A 111 -3.11 27.91 17.61
N ARG A 112 -2.68 26.87 16.88
CA ARG A 112 -3.48 25.71 16.46
C ARG A 112 -2.99 24.40 17.10
N GLY A 113 -2.09 24.48 18.10
CA GLY A 113 -1.55 23.33 18.83
C GLY A 113 -0.36 22.63 18.16
N ARG A 114 0.12 23.10 17.00
CA ARG A 114 1.21 22.42 16.27
C ARG A 114 2.57 22.76 16.85
N ARG A 115 3.37 21.73 17.14
CA ARG A 115 4.71 21.84 17.72
C ARG A 115 5.70 22.31 16.65
N GLU A 116 6.41 23.42 16.88
CA GLU A 116 7.50 23.88 16.01
C GLU A 116 8.84 23.36 16.54
N GLY A 117 9.66 22.81 15.64
CA GLY A 117 10.95 22.22 15.95
C GLY A 117 12.16 23.10 15.60
N SER A 118 13.23 22.98 16.38
CA SER A 118 14.59 23.36 15.97
C SER A 118 15.49 22.15 15.89
N LEU A 119 16.23 22.04 14.79
CA LEU A 119 17.29 21.05 14.67
C LEU A 119 18.33 21.24 15.78
N VAL A 120 18.69 20.14 16.43
CA VAL A 120 19.81 20.04 17.38
C VAL A 120 20.98 19.32 16.70
N GLU A 121 20.73 18.11 16.18
CA GLU A 121 21.75 17.26 15.56
C GLU A 121 21.12 16.36 14.48
N VAL A 122 21.91 16.01 13.45
CA VAL A 122 21.53 15.00 12.44
C VAL A 122 22.22 13.71 12.81
N ILE A 123 21.43 12.67 13.10
CA ILE A 123 21.91 11.35 13.53
C ILE A 123 22.37 10.55 12.30
N GLU A 124 21.60 10.64 11.22
CA GLU A 124 21.73 9.78 10.05
C GLU A 124 21.37 10.59 8.80
N ARG A 125 22.24 10.55 7.78
CA ARG A 125 21.98 11.18 6.47
C ARG A 125 21.39 10.12 5.55
N ALA A 126 20.17 10.35 5.07
CA ALA A 126 19.49 9.38 4.20
C ALA A 126 20.00 9.43 2.75
N ASN A 127 20.42 10.61 2.29
CA ASN A 127 20.84 10.82 0.91
C ASN A 127 22.37 10.76 0.84
N ALA A 128 22.92 9.60 0.50
CA ALA A 128 24.31 9.49 0.05
C ALA A 128 24.42 9.94 -1.43
N GLN A 129 23.41 9.64 -2.23
CA GLN A 129 23.30 10.04 -3.63
C GLN A 129 21.99 10.80 -3.87
N VAL A 130 21.95 11.59 -4.93
CA VAL A 130 20.76 12.36 -5.38
C VAL A 130 20.68 12.26 -6.90
N VAL A 131 19.48 12.02 -7.43
CA VAL A 131 19.19 12.13 -8.88
C VAL A 131 18.47 13.45 -9.17
N GLY A 132 18.81 14.05 -10.29
CA GLY A 132 18.20 15.28 -10.77
C GLY A 132 18.70 15.70 -12.14
N ARG A 133 18.22 16.84 -12.63
CA ARG A 133 18.67 17.44 -13.88
C ARG A 133 19.90 18.30 -13.64
N LEU A 134 20.95 18.06 -14.42
CA LEU A 134 22.14 18.89 -14.50
C LEU A 134 21.84 20.18 -15.26
N VAL A 135 22.24 21.31 -14.68
CA VAL A 135 22.10 22.66 -15.24
C VAL A 135 23.45 23.36 -15.19
N LEU A 136 23.90 23.94 -16.32
CA LEU A 136 25.13 24.74 -16.43
C LEU A 136 24.81 26.19 -16.79
N GLU A 137 24.44 26.99 -15.79
CA GLU A 137 24.12 28.41 -15.97
C GLU A 137 25.30 29.31 -15.55
N SER A 138 25.64 30.31 -16.39
CA SER A 138 26.63 31.36 -16.08
C SER A 138 28.01 30.86 -15.63
N GLY A 139 28.40 29.63 -16.00
CA GLY A 139 29.66 29.00 -15.60
C GLY A 139 29.63 28.30 -14.24
N ILE A 140 28.45 28.12 -13.64
CA ILE A 140 28.22 27.31 -12.44
C ILE A 140 27.44 26.07 -12.86
N ALA A 141 27.93 24.89 -12.51
CA ALA A 141 27.16 23.65 -12.65
C ALA A 141 26.45 23.31 -11.33
N PHE A 142 25.19 22.92 -11.43
CA PHE A 142 24.41 22.40 -10.31
C PHE A 142 23.39 21.36 -10.79
N VAL A 143 22.97 20.49 -9.88
CA VAL A 143 21.91 19.51 -10.14
C VAL A 143 20.71 19.86 -9.27
N THR A 144 19.60 20.20 -9.94
CA THR A 144 18.30 20.39 -9.27
C THR A 144 17.67 19.00 -9.09
N PRO A 145 17.40 18.56 -7.84
CA PRO A 145 16.88 17.22 -7.56
C PRO A 145 15.53 16.96 -8.24
N ASP A 146 15.30 15.72 -8.70
CA ASP A 146 13.98 15.32 -9.20
C ASP A 146 12.96 15.23 -8.05
N ASN A 147 13.37 14.64 -6.93
CA ASN A 147 12.58 14.56 -5.70
C ASN A 147 12.35 15.97 -5.11
N LYS A 148 11.20 16.58 -5.43
CA LYS A 148 10.84 17.96 -5.03
C LYS A 148 10.81 18.18 -3.50
N ARG A 149 10.84 17.12 -2.67
CA ARG A 149 11.00 17.21 -1.21
C ARG A 149 12.43 17.66 -0.82
N ILE A 150 13.40 17.58 -1.73
CA ILE A 150 14.76 18.11 -1.61
C ILE A 150 14.86 19.45 -2.37
N THR A 151 14.65 20.56 -1.67
CA THR A 151 14.57 21.93 -2.23
C THR A 151 15.93 22.62 -2.41
N GLN A 152 17.01 21.85 -2.50
CA GLN A 152 18.39 22.35 -2.47
C GLN A 152 19.16 21.81 -3.67
N ASP A 153 19.54 22.68 -4.60
CA ASP A 153 20.40 22.27 -5.71
C ASP A 153 21.77 21.84 -5.19
N VAL A 154 22.26 20.71 -5.69
CA VAL A 154 23.60 20.20 -5.39
C VAL A 154 24.59 20.90 -6.30
N LEU A 155 25.55 21.62 -5.73
CA LEU A 155 26.61 22.29 -6.50
C LEU A 155 27.61 21.24 -7.02
N ILE A 156 27.97 21.32 -8.29
CA ILE A 156 28.91 20.42 -8.95
C ILE A 156 30.17 21.22 -9.36
N PRO A 157 31.37 20.89 -8.84
CA PRO A 157 32.62 21.43 -9.39
C PRO A 157 32.78 21.07 -10.87
N LEU A 158 33.26 21.99 -11.70
CA LEU A 158 33.36 21.77 -13.15
C LEU A 158 34.32 20.63 -13.55
N ASP A 159 35.24 20.27 -12.66
CA ASP A 159 36.15 19.13 -12.76
C ASP A 159 35.55 17.79 -12.27
N GLU A 160 34.40 17.82 -11.60
CA GLU A 160 33.64 16.66 -11.09
C GLU A 160 32.32 16.43 -11.89
N LEU A 161 32.25 17.00 -13.11
CA LEU A 161 31.17 16.80 -14.09
C LEU A 161 31.26 15.48 -14.88
N GLY A 162 32.47 14.97 -15.10
CA GLY A 162 32.71 13.88 -16.04
C GLY A 162 32.30 14.25 -17.48
N ASP A 163 31.68 13.31 -18.20
CA ASP A 163 31.18 13.50 -19.57
C ASP A 163 29.74 14.07 -19.63
N ALA A 164 29.18 14.48 -18.49
CA ALA A 164 27.79 14.94 -18.38
C ALA A 164 27.57 16.32 -19.03
N LYS A 165 26.38 16.50 -19.62
CA LYS A 165 26.01 17.71 -20.37
C LYS A 165 24.82 18.42 -19.73
N ASP A 166 24.67 19.69 -20.09
CA ASP A 166 23.52 20.51 -19.70
C ASP A 166 22.20 19.84 -20.11
N GLY A 167 21.21 19.89 -19.20
CA GLY A 167 19.90 19.27 -19.37
C GLY A 167 19.83 17.75 -19.11
N GLN A 168 20.95 17.03 -18.97
CA GLN A 168 20.91 15.59 -18.73
C GLN A 168 20.48 15.20 -17.31
N ILE A 169 19.90 14.02 -17.17
CA ILE A 169 19.59 13.42 -15.87
C ILE A 169 20.80 12.64 -15.38
N VAL A 170 21.25 12.97 -14.17
CA VAL A 170 22.50 12.44 -13.59
C VAL A 170 22.27 11.95 -12.16
N ARG A 171 23.03 10.92 -11.76
CA ARG A 171 23.18 10.53 -10.35
C ARG A 171 24.43 11.19 -9.78
N VAL A 172 24.24 11.92 -8.70
CA VAL A 172 25.27 12.69 -7.99
C VAL A 172 25.60 11.99 -6.68
N GLN A 173 26.88 11.75 -6.42
CA GLN A 173 27.35 11.40 -5.08
C GLN A 173 27.57 12.68 -4.28
N LEU A 174 26.90 12.81 -3.12
CA LEU A 174 27.17 13.93 -2.23
C LEU A 174 28.56 13.77 -1.60
N VAL A 175 29.33 14.87 -1.65
CA VAL A 175 30.69 15.01 -1.09
C VAL A 175 30.63 15.89 0.15
N GLU A 176 29.86 16.98 0.11
CA GLU A 176 29.51 17.79 1.28
C GLU A 176 27.98 17.80 1.47
N GLN A 177 27.55 17.40 2.66
CA GLN A 177 26.16 17.47 3.11
C GLN A 177 25.75 18.91 3.44
N PRO A 178 24.47 19.29 3.34
CA PRO A 178 24.05 20.67 3.48
C PRO A 178 24.20 21.20 4.91
N THR A 179 24.36 22.51 5.02
CA THR A 179 24.47 23.22 6.30
C THR A 179 23.59 24.47 6.30
N ALA A 180 23.34 25.06 7.46
CA ALA A 180 22.54 26.29 7.59
C ALA A 180 23.07 27.53 6.82
N ARG A 181 24.21 27.42 6.11
CA ARG A 181 24.82 28.45 5.27
C ARG A 181 25.19 27.99 3.85
N ASN A 182 25.62 26.74 3.69
CA ASN A 182 26.11 26.21 2.40
C ASN A 182 25.12 25.20 1.82
N LYS A 183 24.86 25.31 0.51
CA LYS A 183 24.25 24.25 -0.31
C LYS A 183 25.09 22.95 -0.24
N PRO A 184 24.50 21.77 -0.48
CA PRO A 184 25.28 20.55 -0.63
C PRO A 184 26.18 20.62 -1.87
N VAL A 185 27.31 19.90 -1.82
CA VAL A 185 28.28 19.79 -2.92
C VAL A 185 28.41 18.32 -3.29
N GLY A 186 28.47 18.01 -4.58
CA GLY A 186 28.56 16.65 -5.06
C GLY A 186 29.34 16.52 -6.35
N ARG A 187 29.46 15.28 -6.83
CA ARG A 187 30.09 14.93 -8.10
C ARG A 187 29.21 13.98 -8.90
N VAL A 188 29.24 14.08 -10.22
CA VAL A 188 28.51 13.14 -11.09
C VAL A 188 29.18 11.77 -10.97
N VAL A 189 28.40 10.72 -10.70
CA VAL A 189 28.87 9.33 -10.70
C VAL A 189 28.27 8.50 -11.83
N GLU A 190 27.12 8.92 -12.37
CA GLU A 190 26.50 8.30 -13.55
C GLU A 190 25.67 9.32 -14.31
N VAL A 191 25.73 9.28 -15.64
CA VAL A 191 24.76 9.95 -16.52
C VAL A 191 23.70 8.90 -16.85
N ILE A 192 22.47 9.10 -16.37
CA ILE A 192 21.39 8.12 -16.54
C ILE A 192 20.83 8.25 -17.97
N GLY A 193 20.70 9.48 -18.48
CA GLY A 193 20.28 9.73 -19.85
C GLY A 193 19.90 11.17 -20.14
N ASP A 194 19.41 11.42 -21.34
CA ASP A 194 18.86 12.72 -21.74
C ASP A 194 17.46 12.92 -21.11
N HIS A 195 17.15 14.16 -20.71
CA HIS A 195 15.84 14.52 -20.18
C HIS A 195 14.75 14.34 -21.25
N MET A 196 13.62 13.75 -20.85
CA MET A 196 12.52 13.31 -21.74
C MET A 196 12.83 12.15 -22.72
N ALA A 197 13.92 11.39 -22.55
CA ALA A 197 14.11 10.17 -23.35
C ALA A 197 13.14 9.04 -22.89
N PRO A 198 12.39 8.36 -23.79
CA PRO A 198 11.43 7.33 -23.40
C PRO A 198 12.05 6.13 -22.68
N GLY A 199 11.42 5.67 -21.60
CA GLY A 199 11.92 4.59 -20.75
C GLY A 199 12.76 5.06 -19.56
N MET A 200 13.06 6.37 -19.47
CA MET A 200 13.81 6.98 -18.36
C MET A 200 12.97 7.11 -17.09
N GLU A 201 11.65 7.27 -17.22
CA GLU A 201 10.72 7.55 -16.12
C GLU A 201 10.76 6.48 -15.01
N ILE A 202 10.94 5.21 -15.39
CA ILE A 202 11.12 4.12 -14.43
C ILE A 202 12.46 4.22 -13.71
N ASP A 203 13.59 4.40 -14.42
CA ASP A 203 14.92 4.49 -13.78
C ASP A 203 15.09 5.79 -12.95
N VAL A 204 14.42 6.88 -13.33
CA VAL A 204 14.31 8.10 -12.51
C VAL A 204 13.52 7.82 -11.23
N SER A 205 12.32 7.24 -11.31
CA SER A 205 11.53 6.90 -10.12
C SER A 205 12.29 5.94 -9.17
N ILE A 206 12.91 4.89 -9.72
CA ILE A 206 13.78 3.97 -8.97
C ILE A 206 14.81 4.70 -8.12
N HIS A 207 15.51 5.68 -8.68
CA HIS A 207 16.52 6.42 -7.95
C HIS A 207 15.94 7.54 -7.05
N THR A 208 14.87 8.23 -7.48
CA THR A 208 14.16 9.25 -6.68
C THR A 208 13.57 8.67 -5.38
N HIS A 209 13.18 7.39 -5.41
CA HIS A 209 12.71 6.61 -4.26
C HIS A 209 13.79 5.70 -3.62
N ASN A 210 15.04 5.72 -4.12
CA ASN A 210 16.15 4.87 -3.65
C ASN A 210 15.84 3.35 -3.60
N LEU A 211 15.04 2.85 -4.56
CA LEU A 211 14.71 1.43 -4.67
C LEU A 211 15.95 0.59 -5.01
N ARG A 212 16.09 -0.58 -4.37
CA ARG A 212 17.17 -1.53 -4.62
C ARG A 212 16.92 -2.30 -5.91
N ASN A 213 17.65 -1.94 -6.98
CA ASN A 213 17.56 -2.56 -8.31
C ASN A 213 18.81 -3.36 -8.72
N VAL A 214 19.89 -3.33 -7.93
CA VAL A 214 21.15 -4.07 -8.18
C VAL A 214 21.28 -5.24 -7.19
N TRP A 215 21.72 -6.40 -7.66
CA TRP A 215 22.01 -7.55 -6.79
C TRP A 215 23.41 -7.45 -6.17
N PRO A 216 23.56 -7.59 -4.83
CA PRO A 216 24.85 -7.69 -4.17
C PRO A 216 25.71 -8.90 -4.60
N ASP A 217 27.04 -8.76 -4.55
CA ASP A 217 27.98 -9.83 -4.95
C ASP A 217 27.82 -11.13 -4.16
N ASP A 218 27.47 -11.05 -2.87
CA ASP A 218 27.24 -12.21 -2.00
C ASP A 218 25.89 -12.92 -2.27
N VAL A 219 24.88 -12.17 -2.73
CA VAL A 219 23.64 -12.74 -3.30
C VAL A 219 23.95 -13.46 -4.61
N LEU A 220 24.78 -12.88 -5.48
CA LEU A 220 25.20 -13.49 -6.75
C LEU A 220 26.03 -14.77 -6.51
N GLU A 221 26.94 -14.77 -5.53
CA GLU A 221 27.69 -15.97 -5.11
C GLU A 221 26.76 -17.05 -4.54
N GLN A 222 25.77 -16.69 -3.71
CA GLN A 222 24.81 -17.65 -3.16
C GLN A 222 23.96 -18.34 -4.24
N ILE A 223 23.51 -17.62 -5.28
CA ILE A 223 22.66 -18.20 -6.33
C ILE A 223 23.43 -18.91 -7.44
N ALA A 224 24.74 -18.68 -7.60
CA ALA A 224 25.54 -19.24 -8.68
C ALA A 224 25.63 -20.79 -8.69
N GLY A 225 25.32 -21.43 -7.56
CA GLY A 225 25.27 -22.90 -7.43
C GLY A 225 23.89 -23.53 -7.62
N LEU A 226 22.84 -22.75 -7.90
CA LEU A 226 21.47 -23.26 -8.03
C LEU A 226 21.22 -23.88 -9.41
N GLY A 227 20.51 -25.01 -9.45
CA GLY A 227 20.01 -25.64 -10.67
C GLY A 227 18.60 -25.18 -11.05
N GLU A 228 18.11 -25.61 -12.22
CA GLU A 228 16.76 -25.30 -12.72
C GLU A 228 15.66 -26.22 -12.13
N GLU A 229 16.07 -27.37 -11.59
CA GLU A 229 15.21 -28.43 -11.04
C GLU A 229 15.41 -28.62 -9.54
N VAL A 230 14.34 -29.06 -8.86
CA VAL A 230 14.33 -29.42 -7.44
C VAL A 230 15.10 -30.73 -7.25
N SER A 231 16.08 -30.76 -6.34
CA SER A 231 16.87 -31.96 -6.06
C SER A 231 16.01 -33.09 -5.44
N GLU A 232 16.33 -34.35 -5.77
CA GLU A 232 15.65 -35.51 -5.17
C GLU A 232 15.81 -35.57 -3.64
N GLN A 233 16.86 -34.96 -3.08
CA GLN A 233 17.07 -34.89 -1.64
C GLN A 233 16.06 -33.95 -0.96
N ASP A 234 15.73 -32.82 -1.58
CA ASP A 234 14.80 -31.83 -1.02
C ASP A 234 13.33 -32.26 -1.11
N LYS A 235 13.02 -33.26 -1.94
CA LYS A 235 11.71 -33.91 -2.03
C LYS A 235 11.45 -34.89 -0.87
N LEU A 236 12.49 -35.34 -0.15
CA LEU A 236 12.35 -36.34 0.91
C LEU A 236 11.56 -35.79 2.13
N GLY A 237 10.71 -36.65 2.70
CA GLY A 237 9.91 -36.33 3.90
C GLY A 237 8.69 -35.44 3.66
N ARG A 238 8.48 -34.95 2.43
CA ARG A 238 7.34 -34.11 2.03
C ARG A 238 6.13 -34.97 1.61
N VAL A 239 4.95 -34.35 1.64
CA VAL A 239 3.72 -34.95 1.07
C VAL A 239 3.76 -34.88 -0.45
N ASP A 240 3.61 -36.01 -1.13
CA ASP A 240 3.54 -36.06 -2.59
C ASP A 240 2.13 -35.67 -3.08
N LEU A 241 2.06 -34.58 -3.83
CA LEU A 241 0.85 -34.05 -4.46
C LEU A 241 0.99 -34.01 -6.00
N ARG A 242 2.00 -34.66 -6.59
CA ARG A 242 2.33 -34.55 -8.03
C ARG A 242 1.29 -35.17 -8.97
N GLU A 243 0.39 -36.00 -8.45
CA GLU A 243 -0.75 -36.57 -9.19
C GLU A 243 -2.09 -35.91 -8.81
N LEU A 244 -2.07 -34.88 -7.96
CA LEU A 244 -3.24 -34.03 -7.71
C LEU A 244 -3.23 -32.89 -8.74
N PRO A 245 -4.35 -32.60 -9.43
CA PRO A 245 -4.37 -31.68 -10.57
C PRO A 245 -4.29 -30.18 -10.22
N LEU A 246 -3.45 -29.80 -9.26
CA LEU A 246 -3.17 -28.41 -8.88
C LEU A 246 -2.82 -27.56 -10.13
N VAL A 247 -3.41 -26.38 -10.24
CA VAL A 247 -3.20 -25.41 -11.34
C VAL A 247 -2.86 -24.02 -10.79
N THR A 248 -2.10 -23.23 -11.56
CA THR A 248 -1.94 -21.79 -11.32
C THR A 248 -2.90 -21.02 -12.24
N ILE A 249 -3.39 -19.85 -11.80
CA ILE A 249 -4.33 -19.04 -12.56
C ILE A 249 -3.92 -17.57 -12.41
N ASP A 250 -3.28 -17.03 -13.45
CA ASP A 250 -2.50 -15.79 -13.33
C ASP A 250 -2.86 -14.74 -14.40
N GLY A 251 -2.25 -13.56 -14.32
CA GLY A 251 -2.24 -12.62 -15.46
C GLY A 251 -1.34 -13.13 -16.59
N GLU A 252 -1.67 -12.81 -17.84
CA GLU A 252 -0.94 -13.22 -19.05
C GLU A 252 0.57 -12.94 -18.96
N ASP A 253 0.92 -11.78 -18.39
CA ASP A 253 2.29 -11.26 -18.28
C ASP A 253 3.11 -11.85 -17.10
N ALA A 254 2.46 -12.50 -16.13
CA ALA A 254 3.11 -13.02 -14.92
C ALA A 254 4.08 -14.19 -15.18
N ARG A 255 5.11 -14.34 -14.34
CA ARG A 255 6.16 -15.40 -14.41
C ARG A 255 6.50 -16.00 -13.03
N ASP A 256 6.15 -15.26 -12.00
CA ASP A 256 6.35 -15.46 -10.56
C ASP A 256 5.10 -16.09 -9.94
N PHE A 257 4.84 -17.36 -10.28
CA PHE A 257 3.65 -18.09 -9.84
C PHE A 257 3.79 -18.54 -8.38
N ASP A 258 3.30 -17.70 -7.47
CA ASP A 258 3.33 -17.91 -6.01
C ASP A 258 2.42 -19.07 -5.54
N ASP A 259 1.25 -19.25 -6.17
CA ASP A 259 0.19 -20.12 -5.67
C ASP A 259 -0.39 -21.09 -6.72
N ALA A 260 -0.90 -22.22 -6.23
CA ALA A 260 -1.65 -23.19 -7.00
C ALA A 260 -2.84 -23.74 -6.21
N VAL A 261 -3.98 -23.89 -6.89
CA VAL A 261 -5.27 -24.22 -6.26
C VAL A 261 -5.85 -25.56 -6.74
N TYR A 262 -6.46 -26.28 -5.80
CA TYR A 262 -7.27 -27.47 -6.06
C TYR A 262 -8.47 -27.50 -5.12
N CYS A 263 -9.65 -27.83 -5.64
CA CYS A 263 -10.89 -27.96 -4.88
C CYS A 263 -11.65 -29.22 -5.28
N GLU A 264 -12.23 -29.92 -4.30
CA GLU A 264 -13.25 -30.95 -4.54
C GLU A 264 -14.47 -30.76 -3.60
N PRO A 265 -15.68 -31.11 -4.07
CA PRO A 265 -16.87 -31.14 -3.22
C PRO A 265 -16.80 -32.31 -2.24
N THR A 266 -17.30 -32.09 -1.02
CA THR A 266 -17.46 -33.12 0.02
C THR A 266 -18.91 -33.21 0.46
N ALA A 267 -19.29 -34.29 1.16
CA ALA A 267 -20.64 -34.44 1.69
C ALA A 267 -21.11 -33.26 2.58
N LYS A 268 -20.18 -32.51 3.20
CA LYS A 268 -20.45 -31.40 4.13
C LYS A 268 -20.11 -30.00 3.58
N GLY A 269 -19.65 -29.87 2.34
CA GLY A 269 -19.14 -28.61 1.78
C GLY A 269 -18.01 -28.88 0.79
N TRP A 270 -16.82 -28.38 1.07
CA TRP A 270 -15.67 -28.40 0.15
C TRP A 270 -14.36 -28.80 0.86
N ARG A 271 -13.40 -29.34 0.10
CA ARG A 271 -12.00 -29.46 0.50
C ARG A 271 -11.16 -28.61 -0.45
N LEU A 272 -10.56 -27.55 0.08
CA LEU A 272 -9.68 -26.64 -0.65
C LEU A 272 -8.23 -26.91 -0.27
N LEU A 273 -7.36 -27.07 -1.27
CA LEU A 273 -5.91 -27.04 -1.11
C LEU A 273 -5.37 -25.80 -1.82
N VAL A 274 -4.58 -25.02 -1.09
CA VAL A 274 -3.79 -23.90 -1.59
C VAL A 274 -2.32 -24.26 -1.33
N ALA A 275 -1.59 -24.55 -2.40
CA ALA A 275 -0.16 -24.86 -2.35
C ALA A 275 0.63 -23.61 -2.73
N ILE A 276 1.45 -23.11 -1.80
CA ILE A 276 2.25 -21.89 -2.00
C ILE A 276 3.73 -22.25 -2.20
N ALA A 277 4.41 -21.50 -3.06
CA ALA A 277 5.85 -21.62 -3.31
C ALA A 277 6.67 -21.65 -2.00
N ASP A 278 7.50 -22.68 -1.82
CA ASP A 278 8.31 -22.86 -0.61
C ASP A 278 9.60 -22.02 -0.63
N VAL A 279 9.43 -20.70 -0.74
CA VAL A 279 10.53 -19.72 -0.76
C VAL A 279 11.40 -19.85 0.48
N SER A 280 10.79 -20.13 1.63
CA SER A 280 11.51 -20.27 2.91
C SER A 280 12.48 -21.46 2.96
N HIS A 281 12.47 -22.36 1.96
CA HIS A 281 13.46 -23.44 1.81
C HIS A 281 14.76 -22.92 1.20
N TYR A 282 14.65 -22.07 0.17
CA TYR A 282 15.81 -21.48 -0.52
C TYR A 282 16.35 -20.23 0.18
N VAL A 283 15.47 -19.43 0.78
CA VAL A 283 15.81 -18.18 1.48
C VAL A 283 15.90 -18.44 2.98
N THR A 284 17.05 -18.97 3.40
CA THR A 284 17.34 -19.34 4.80
C THR A 284 17.70 -18.12 5.65
N VAL A 285 17.27 -18.14 6.93
CA VAL A 285 17.46 -17.04 7.88
C VAL A 285 18.93 -16.65 8.01
N GLY A 286 19.24 -15.36 7.84
CA GLY A 286 20.58 -14.79 7.97
C GLY A 286 21.50 -14.99 6.76
N SER A 287 21.00 -15.53 5.64
CA SER A 287 21.76 -15.63 4.39
C SER A 287 21.74 -14.30 3.58
N PRO A 288 22.67 -14.08 2.63
CA PRO A 288 22.64 -12.92 1.73
C PRO A 288 21.29 -12.68 1.06
N LEU A 289 20.66 -13.75 0.54
CA LEU A 289 19.30 -13.72 -0.02
C LEU A 289 18.26 -13.22 0.98
N ASP A 290 18.35 -13.63 2.25
CA ASP A 290 17.41 -13.20 3.30
C ASP A 290 17.60 -11.72 3.65
N HIS A 291 18.85 -11.28 3.78
CA HIS A 291 19.17 -9.88 4.04
C HIS A 291 18.70 -8.96 2.91
N GLU A 292 18.95 -9.29 1.64
CA GLU A 292 18.49 -8.46 0.51
C GLU A 292 16.96 -8.55 0.32
N ALA A 293 16.33 -9.71 0.54
CA ALA A 293 14.87 -9.85 0.53
C ALA A 293 14.21 -9.01 1.64
N PHE A 294 14.80 -8.97 2.84
CA PHE A 294 14.36 -8.08 3.93
C PHE A 294 14.53 -6.61 3.53
N MET A 295 15.70 -6.23 2.99
CA MET A 295 15.98 -4.84 2.60
C MET A 295 15.09 -4.33 1.45
N ARG A 296 14.58 -5.22 0.59
CA ARG A 296 13.53 -4.91 -0.43
C ARG A 296 12.12 -4.96 0.13
N SER A 297 11.83 -5.95 0.99
CA SER A 297 10.53 -6.29 1.60
C SER A 297 9.38 -6.66 0.65
N THR A 298 9.37 -6.13 -0.58
CA THR A 298 8.37 -6.42 -1.62
C THR A 298 9.01 -6.36 -3.01
N SER A 299 8.44 -7.06 -3.98
CA SER A 299 8.67 -6.75 -5.40
C SER A 299 7.97 -5.44 -5.77
N VAL A 300 8.51 -4.71 -6.74
CA VAL A 300 7.95 -3.44 -7.26
C VAL A 300 7.59 -3.61 -8.72
N TYR A 301 6.31 -3.39 -9.07
CA TYR A 301 5.75 -3.66 -10.40
C TYR A 301 5.48 -2.33 -11.13
N PHE A 302 6.46 -1.87 -11.91
CA PHE A 302 6.28 -0.74 -12.82
C PHE A 302 5.57 -1.17 -14.11
N PRO A 303 4.91 -0.24 -14.83
CA PRO A 303 4.41 -0.49 -16.17
C PRO A 303 5.50 -1.07 -17.09
N GLY A 304 5.39 -2.35 -17.45
CA GLY A 304 6.34 -3.04 -18.32
C GLY A 304 7.69 -3.47 -17.68
N ARG A 305 7.91 -3.30 -16.37
CA ARG A 305 9.15 -3.72 -15.69
C ARG A 305 8.92 -4.08 -14.22
N VAL A 306 9.48 -5.20 -13.77
CA VAL A 306 9.44 -5.61 -12.36
C VAL A 306 10.84 -5.46 -11.74
N ILE A 307 10.90 -5.04 -10.48
CA ILE A 307 12.06 -5.18 -9.61
C ILE A 307 11.70 -6.24 -8.58
N PRO A 308 12.14 -7.49 -8.74
CA PRO A 308 11.71 -8.56 -7.86
C PRO A 308 12.42 -8.49 -6.50
N MET A 309 11.73 -8.96 -5.46
CA MET A 309 12.28 -9.13 -4.11
C MET A 309 13.41 -10.18 -4.07
N LEU A 310 13.36 -11.16 -4.97
CA LEU A 310 14.29 -12.28 -5.08
C LEU A 310 14.89 -12.38 -6.50
N PRO A 311 16.11 -12.90 -6.68
CA PRO A 311 16.69 -13.13 -8.00
C PRO A 311 15.83 -14.04 -8.88
N GLU A 312 15.85 -13.78 -10.19
CA GLU A 312 14.93 -14.35 -11.17
C GLU A 312 15.02 -15.89 -11.27
N ILE A 313 16.19 -16.46 -10.99
CA ILE A 313 16.41 -17.93 -10.89
C ILE A 313 15.59 -18.58 -9.77
N LEU A 314 15.27 -17.81 -8.71
CA LEU A 314 14.31 -18.22 -7.68
C LEU A 314 12.90 -17.79 -8.06
N SER A 315 12.66 -16.49 -8.29
CA SER A 315 11.31 -15.93 -8.43
C SER A 315 10.54 -16.51 -9.61
N ASN A 316 11.22 -16.77 -10.73
CA ASN A 316 10.62 -17.28 -11.96
C ASN A 316 11.00 -18.76 -12.20
N GLY A 317 12.02 -19.27 -11.50
CA GLY A 317 12.59 -20.60 -11.66
C GLY A 317 12.17 -21.58 -10.55
N LEU A 318 12.99 -21.70 -9.50
CA LEU A 318 12.86 -22.74 -8.45
C LEU A 318 11.70 -22.54 -7.47
N CYS A 319 11.28 -21.29 -7.22
CA CYS A 319 10.12 -20.99 -6.37
C CYS A 319 8.82 -20.99 -7.16
N SER A 320 8.82 -20.38 -8.36
CA SER A 320 7.65 -20.31 -9.25
C SER A 320 7.08 -21.71 -9.52
N ILE A 321 5.77 -21.87 -9.31
CA ILE A 321 5.03 -23.14 -9.49
C ILE A 321 4.77 -23.39 -11.00
N ASN A 322 5.86 -23.49 -11.76
CA ASN A 322 5.85 -23.70 -13.20
C ASN A 322 5.12 -25.00 -13.61
N PRO A 323 4.47 -25.01 -14.79
CA PRO A 323 3.69 -26.16 -15.26
C PRO A 323 4.58 -27.37 -15.56
N HIS A 324 4.06 -28.55 -15.25
CA HIS A 324 4.61 -29.89 -15.54
C HIS A 324 5.98 -30.23 -14.91
N VAL A 325 6.55 -29.37 -14.06
CA VAL A 325 7.79 -29.62 -13.32
C VAL A 325 7.55 -29.80 -11.82
N ASP A 326 8.39 -30.61 -11.17
CA ASP A 326 8.35 -30.80 -9.72
C ASP A 326 8.75 -29.49 -9.00
N ARG A 327 7.93 -29.05 -8.05
CA ARG A 327 8.15 -27.85 -7.23
C ARG A 327 7.84 -28.10 -5.75
N LEU A 328 8.59 -27.44 -4.89
CA LEU A 328 8.44 -27.49 -3.44
C LEU A 328 7.38 -26.49 -2.99
N CYS A 329 6.45 -26.93 -2.14
CA CYS A 329 5.37 -26.07 -1.65
C CYS A 329 5.14 -26.19 -0.13
N LEU A 330 4.64 -25.13 0.47
CA LEU A 330 4.01 -25.14 1.79
C LEU A 330 2.49 -25.06 1.57
N VAL A 331 1.78 -26.11 1.99
CA VAL A 331 0.38 -26.34 1.62
C VAL A 331 -0.53 -25.99 2.77
N CYS A 332 -1.55 -25.17 2.50
CA CYS A 332 -2.72 -25.00 3.37
C CYS A 332 -3.85 -25.90 2.85
N GLU A 333 -4.31 -26.83 3.69
CA GLU A 333 -5.48 -27.67 3.40
C GLU A 333 -6.63 -27.31 4.35
N MET A 334 -7.79 -27.03 3.78
CA MET A 334 -8.98 -26.52 4.48
C MET A 334 -10.20 -27.38 4.19
N LEU A 335 -10.97 -27.68 5.25
CA LEU A 335 -12.32 -28.23 5.15
C LEU A 335 -13.31 -27.11 5.42
N ILE A 336 -14.10 -26.79 4.40
CA ILE A 336 -15.03 -25.66 4.38
C ILE A 336 -16.46 -26.23 4.36
N ASN A 337 -17.38 -25.68 5.15
CA ASN A 337 -18.77 -26.14 5.18
C ASN A 337 -19.57 -25.61 3.95
N ARG A 338 -20.89 -25.80 3.93
CA ARG A 338 -21.80 -25.25 2.89
C ARG A 338 -22.12 -23.76 3.06
N ASP A 339 -21.68 -23.17 4.16
CA ASP A 339 -21.89 -21.79 4.57
C ASP A 339 -20.65 -20.90 4.33
N GLY A 340 -19.52 -21.50 3.94
CA GLY A 340 -18.24 -20.85 3.64
C GLY A 340 -17.27 -20.75 4.83
N ASP A 341 -17.61 -21.33 5.97
CA ASP A 341 -16.76 -21.32 7.16
C ASP A 341 -15.68 -22.41 7.12
N ILE A 342 -14.45 -22.03 7.45
CA ILE A 342 -13.31 -22.95 7.57
C ILE A 342 -13.43 -23.72 8.89
N ILE A 343 -13.98 -24.93 8.83
CA ILE A 343 -14.24 -25.81 9.99
C ILE A 343 -12.95 -26.44 10.52
N ARG A 344 -12.03 -26.82 9.62
CA ARG A 344 -10.70 -27.31 9.98
C ARG A 344 -9.66 -26.82 8.99
N SER A 345 -8.44 -26.58 9.47
CA SER A 345 -7.27 -26.33 8.62
C SER A 345 -6.06 -27.13 9.11
N ARG A 346 -5.13 -27.40 8.19
CA ARG A 346 -3.79 -27.93 8.49
C ARG A 346 -2.77 -27.42 7.49
N PHE A 347 -1.51 -27.36 7.92
CA PHE A 347 -0.36 -27.00 7.09
C PHE A 347 0.61 -28.18 7.00
N TYR A 348 1.30 -28.34 5.86
CA TYR A 348 2.37 -29.33 5.69
C TYR A 348 3.29 -28.98 4.52
N GLU A 349 4.51 -29.51 4.58
CA GLU A 349 5.50 -29.37 3.52
C GLU A 349 5.24 -30.42 2.43
N GLY A 350 5.12 -29.97 1.18
CA GLY A 350 4.74 -30.79 0.03
C GLY A 350 5.72 -30.70 -1.14
N VAL A 351 5.59 -31.66 -2.06
CA VAL A 351 6.11 -31.59 -3.43
C VAL A 351 4.95 -31.76 -4.40
N MET A 352 4.85 -30.89 -5.39
CA MET A 352 3.75 -30.87 -6.35
C MET A 352 4.25 -30.68 -7.78
N LYS A 353 3.34 -30.84 -8.75
CA LYS A 353 3.57 -30.67 -10.19
C LYS A 353 2.34 -29.99 -10.77
N SER A 354 2.47 -28.73 -11.20
CA SER A 354 1.32 -27.99 -11.74
C SER A 354 0.84 -28.66 -13.03
N HIS A 355 -0.47 -28.92 -13.14
CA HIS A 355 -1.07 -29.60 -14.29
C HIS A 355 -1.45 -28.64 -15.42
N ALA A 356 -1.54 -27.34 -15.13
CA ALA A 356 -1.62 -26.27 -16.11
C ALA A 356 -1.26 -24.92 -15.48
N ARG A 357 -0.58 -24.06 -16.24
CA ARG A 357 -0.60 -22.61 -16.03
C ARG A 357 -1.75 -22.06 -16.86
N MET A 358 -2.75 -21.50 -16.21
CA MET A 358 -3.91 -20.87 -16.84
C MET A 358 -3.81 -19.34 -16.72
N THR A 359 -4.61 -18.61 -17.49
CA THR A 359 -4.86 -17.18 -17.22
C THR A 359 -6.28 -16.90 -16.74
N TYR A 360 -6.46 -15.78 -16.03
CA TYR A 360 -7.79 -15.29 -15.65
C TYR A 360 -8.73 -15.12 -16.84
N THR A 361 -8.21 -14.75 -18.02
CA THR A 361 -8.97 -14.67 -19.28
C THR A 361 -9.46 -16.05 -19.74
N GLN A 362 -8.58 -17.06 -19.73
CA GLN A 362 -8.94 -18.43 -20.13
C GLN A 362 -9.95 -19.07 -19.17
N VAL A 363 -9.73 -18.93 -17.86
CA VAL A 363 -10.63 -19.48 -16.83
C VAL A 363 -11.98 -18.75 -16.83
N GLY A 364 -11.98 -17.43 -17.07
CA GLY A 364 -13.21 -16.66 -17.34
C GLY A 364 -14.02 -17.26 -18.48
N LYS A 365 -13.40 -17.49 -19.65
CA LYS A 365 -14.05 -18.11 -20.82
C LYS A 365 -14.56 -19.53 -20.58
N ILE A 366 -13.80 -20.34 -19.85
CA ILE A 366 -14.18 -21.72 -19.48
C ILE A 366 -15.40 -21.75 -18.54
N LEU A 367 -15.50 -20.78 -17.62
CA LEU A 367 -16.52 -20.75 -16.57
C LEU A 367 -17.77 -19.94 -16.91
N LEU A 368 -17.61 -18.78 -17.54
CA LEU A 368 -18.67 -17.82 -17.84
C LEU A 368 -19.21 -18.05 -19.25
N ASP A 369 -18.37 -17.83 -20.26
CA ASP A 369 -18.75 -17.87 -21.68
C ASP A 369 -19.02 -19.29 -22.20
N LYS A 370 -18.53 -20.30 -21.45
CA LYS A 370 -18.56 -21.73 -21.79
C LYS A 370 -17.89 -22.06 -23.13
N ASP A 371 -16.82 -21.36 -23.47
CA ASP A 371 -16.01 -21.53 -24.68
C ASP A 371 -15.71 -23.02 -24.96
N GLU A 372 -16.27 -23.54 -26.07
CA GLU A 372 -16.21 -24.97 -26.38
C GLU A 372 -14.78 -25.45 -26.67
N ALA A 373 -13.96 -24.63 -27.33
CA ALA A 373 -12.61 -24.99 -27.73
C ALA A 373 -11.66 -25.06 -26.51
N LEU A 374 -11.74 -24.09 -25.59
CA LEU A 374 -11.01 -24.15 -24.32
C LEU A 374 -11.52 -25.29 -23.43
N ARG A 375 -12.83 -25.58 -23.45
CA ARG A 375 -13.41 -26.68 -22.66
C ARG A 375 -13.05 -28.07 -23.20
N GLU A 376 -12.85 -28.21 -24.51
CA GLU A 376 -12.28 -29.43 -25.11
C GLU A 376 -10.77 -29.53 -24.81
N GLN A 377 -10.00 -28.45 -25.02
CA GLN A 377 -8.55 -28.42 -24.77
C GLN A 377 -8.19 -28.79 -23.32
N TYR A 378 -8.94 -28.27 -22.35
CA TYR A 378 -8.69 -28.48 -20.92
C TYR A 378 -9.67 -29.47 -20.27
N ALA A 379 -10.30 -30.35 -21.07
CA ALA A 379 -11.35 -31.29 -20.62
C ALA A 379 -11.10 -32.02 -19.28
N PRO A 380 -9.88 -32.50 -18.94
CA PRO A 380 -9.62 -33.16 -17.65
C PRO A 380 -9.72 -32.23 -16.43
N LEU A 381 -9.53 -30.92 -16.60
CA LEU A 381 -9.49 -29.92 -15.53
C LEU A 381 -10.86 -29.21 -15.32
N ILE A 382 -11.80 -29.36 -16.25
CA ILE A 382 -13.13 -28.72 -16.18
C ILE A 382 -13.87 -29.02 -14.86
N PRO A 383 -13.90 -30.26 -14.32
CA PRO A 383 -14.55 -30.53 -13.04
C PRO A 383 -13.96 -29.75 -11.86
N GLN A 384 -12.66 -29.45 -11.90
CA GLN A 384 -11.95 -28.69 -10.87
C GLN A 384 -12.20 -27.19 -11.00
N PHE A 385 -12.20 -26.63 -12.22
CA PHE A 385 -12.60 -25.24 -12.42
C PHE A 385 -14.05 -25.02 -11.95
N GLU A 386 -14.95 -25.95 -12.24
CA GLU A 386 -16.35 -25.87 -11.82
C GLU A 386 -16.53 -26.08 -10.30
N ALA A 387 -15.70 -26.92 -9.65
CA ALA A 387 -15.63 -27.02 -8.19
C ALA A 387 -15.07 -25.75 -7.53
N LEU A 388 -14.04 -25.13 -8.11
CA LEU A 388 -13.50 -23.84 -7.66
C LEU A 388 -14.54 -22.71 -7.81
N HIS A 389 -15.29 -22.66 -8.92
CA HIS A 389 -16.38 -21.68 -9.11
C HIS A 389 -17.56 -21.90 -8.15
N GLY A 390 -17.84 -23.16 -7.79
CA GLY A 390 -18.80 -23.51 -6.75
C GLY A 390 -18.38 -23.02 -5.37
N LEU A 391 -17.13 -23.30 -4.97
CA LEU A 391 -16.57 -22.84 -3.70
C LEU A 391 -16.50 -21.31 -3.62
N TYR A 392 -16.08 -20.63 -4.69
CA TYR A 392 -16.04 -19.17 -4.76
C TYR A 392 -17.39 -18.53 -4.39
N LYS A 393 -18.50 -19.04 -4.94
CA LYS A 393 -19.84 -18.53 -4.61
C LYS A 393 -20.16 -18.71 -3.12
N THR A 394 -19.86 -19.89 -2.57
CA THR A 394 -20.01 -20.15 -1.13
C THR A 394 -19.18 -19.19 -0.26
N LEU A 395 -17.93 -18.90 -0.65
CA LEU A 395 -17.05 -17.98 0.08
C LEU A 395 -17.50 -16.51 -0.06
N HIS A 396 -17.91 -16.09 -1.25
CA HIS A 396 -18.40 -14.73 -1.51
C HIS A 396 -19.74 -14.44 -0.78
N GLU A 397 -20.64 -15.42 -0.71
CA GLU A 397 -21.84 -15.36 0.16
C GLU A 397 -21.45 -15.25 1.64
N ALA A 398 -20.45 -16.00 2.11
CA ALA A 398 -19.94 -15.89 3.48
C ALA A 398 -19.30 -14.52 3.78
N ARG A 399 -18.48 -13.99 2.87
CA ARG A 399 -17.89 -12.64 2.93
C ARG A 399 -18.96 -11.56 3.02
N SER A 400 -20.02 -11.70 2.22
CA SER A 400 -21.20 -10.81 2.24
C SER A 400 -21.93 -10.87 3.58
N ARG A 401 -22.25 -12.07 4.09
CA ARG A 401 -22.93 -12.24 5.40
C ARG A 401 -22.10 -11.71 6.58
N ARG A 402 -20.77 -11.82 6.49
CA ARG A 402 -19.84 -11.30 7.51
C ARG A 402 -19.78 -9.77 7.52
N GLY A 403 -20.18 -9.10 6.44
CA GLY A 403 -20.16 -7.64 6.31
C GLY A 403 -18.79 -7.07 5.93
N ALA A 404 -17.96 -7.85 5.24
CA ALA A 404 -16.77 -7.30 4.59
C ALA A 404 -17.18 -6.24 3.55
N MET A 405 -16.34 -5.24 3.33
CA MET A 405 -16.58 -4.25 2.28
C MET A 405 -15.95 -4.75 0.98
N ASP A 406 -16.71 -4.69 -0.11
CA ASP A 406 -16.17 -4.77 -1.48
C ASP A 406 -16.47 -3.41 -2.13
N PHE A 407 -15.47 -2.87 -2.82
CA PHE A 407 -15.52 -1.55 -3.41
C PHE A 407 -15.15 -1.68 -4.87
N ASP A 408 -16.12 -1.57 -5.77
CA ASP A 408 -15.83 -1.52 -7.20
C ASP A 408 -15.06 -0.23 -7.51
N THR A 409 -13.74 -0.37 -7.69
CA THR A 409 -12.81 0.67 -8.12
C THR A 409 -12.23 0.26 -9.48
N VAL A 410 -12.19 1.20 -10.43
CA VAL A 410 -11.67 0.94 -11.78
C VAL A 410 -10.15 1.11 -11.77
N GLU A 411 -9.44 -0.01 -11.67
CA GLU A 411 -8.00 -0.04 -11.95
C GLU A 411 -7.74 0.10 -13.46
N THR A 412 -6.53 0.52 -13.85
CA THR A 412 -6.18 0.81 -15.25
C THR A 412 -4.90 0.13 -15.67
N LYS A 413 -4.89 -0.47 -16.87
CA LYS A 413 -3.67 -1.01 -17.52
C LYS A 413 -3.19 -0.06 -18.60
N ILE A 414 -1.90 0.28 -18.57
CA ILE A 414 -1.21 0.95 -19.68
C ILE A 414 -0.88 -0.10 -20.75
N VAL A 415 -1.29 0.16 -21.99
CA VAL A 415 -0.94 -0.63 -23.18
C VAL A 415 0.18 0.10 -23.92
N PHE A 416 1.31 -0.57 -24.10
CA PHE A 416 2.47 -0.02 -24.83
C PHE A 416 2.49 -0.53 -26.26
N GLY A 417 2.59 0.39 -27.22
CA GLY A 417 2.78 0.11 -28.64
C GLY A 417 4.27 0.06 -29.03
N GLU A 418 4.54 0.29 -30.32
CA GLU A 418 5.92 0.34 -30.83
C GLU A 418 6.75 1.43 -30.13
N GLY A 419 8.04 1.14 -29.92
CA GLY A 419 8.97 2.10 -29.31
C GLY A 419 8.74 2.41 -27.82
N ARG A 420 7.92 1.62 -27.11
CA ARG A 420 7.47 1.86 -25.71
C ARG A 420 6.61 3.12 -25.52
N LYS A 421 6.06 3.72 -26.58
CA LYS A 421 5.00 4.73 -26.39
C LYS A 421 3.71 4.09 -25.90
N ILE A 422 2.91 4.84 -25.15
CA ILE A 422 1.58 4.41 -24.73
C ILE A 422 0.65 4.46 -25.93
N GLU A 423 0.00 3.33 -26.23
CA GLU A 423 -1.04 3.21 -27.26
C GLU A 423 -2.42 3.54 -26.67
N ALA A 424 -2.69 3.04 -25.46
CA ALA A 424 -3.95 3.28 -24.76
C ALA A 424 -3.81 3.10 -23.24
N ILE A 425 -4.72 3.72 -22.49
CA ILE A 425 -4.94 3.45 -21.06
C ILE A 425 -6.34 2.85 -20.95
N VAL A 426 -6.43 1.57 -20.56
CA VAL A 426 -7.68 0.81 -20.56
C VAL A 426 -8.09 0.40 -19.14
N PRO A 427 -9.40 0.27 -18.83
CA PRO A 427 -9.83 -0.27 -17.54
C PRO A 427 -9.44 -1.75 -17.42
N TYR A 428 -9.17 -2.20 -16.19
CA TYR A 428 -8.81 -3.59 -15.90
C TYR A 428 -10.06 -4.43 -15.51
N GLU A 429 -10.38 -5.45 -16.32
CA GLU A 429 -11.62 -6.22 -16.18
C GLU A 429 -11.52 -7.35 -15.13
N ARG A 430 -11.80 -7.03 -13.86
CA ARG A 430 -11.88 -7.97 -12.72
C ARG A 430 -13.09 -8.93 -12.86
N ASN A 431 -12.90 -10.03 -13.58
CA ASN A 431 -13.89 -11.11 -13.76
C ASN A 431 -13.90 -12.14 -12.60
N ASP A 432 -14.83 -13.11 -12.64
CA ASP A 432 -14.96 -14.20 -11.64
C ASP A 432 -13.70 -15.07 -11.43
N ALA A 433 -12.81 -15.18 -12.42
CA ALA A 433 -11.57 -15.94 -12.28
C ALA A 433 -10.55 -15.22 -11.37
N HIS A 434 -10.55 -13.90 -11.34
CA HIS A 434 -9.77 -13.12 -10.37
C HIS A 434 -10.38 -13.30 -8.97
N ARG A 435 -11.71 -13.18 -8.86
CA ARG A 435 -12.44 -13.28 -7.59
C ARG A 435 -12.36 -14.67 -6.94
N LEU A 436 -12.33 -15.76 -7.73
CA LEU A 436 -12.19 -17.12 -7.16
C LEU A 436 -10.80 -17.36 -6.57
N ILE A 437 -9.74 -16.80 -7.16
CA ILE A 437 -8.39 -16.87 -6.59
C ILE A 437 -8.31 -15.98 -5.33
N GLU A 438 -8.85 -14.76 -5.39
CA GLU A 438 -8.93 -13.84 -4.25
C GLU A 438 -9.56 -14.51 -3.02
N GLU A 439 -10.73 -15.14 -3.14
CA GLU A 439 -11.38 -15.83 -2.02
C GLU A 439 -10.59 -17.07 -1.53
N CYS A 440 -9.95 -17.83 -2.43
CA CYS A 440 -9.09 -18.95 -2.03
C CYS A 440 -7.86 -18.48 -1.24
N MET A 441 -7.24 -17.37 -1.66
CA MET A 441 -6.09 -16.79 -0.96
C MET A 441 -6.49 -16.13 0.35
N ILE A 442 -7.64 -15.43 0.41
CA ILE A 442 -8.20 -14.92 1.67
C ILE A 442 -8.45 -16.06 2.66
N ALA A 443 -9.01 -17.19 2.22
CA ALA A 443 -9.23 -18.36 3.07
C ALA A 443 -7.91 -18.91 3.64
N ALA A 444 -6.87 -19.06 2.81
CA ALA A 444 -5.55 -19.52 3.24
C ALA A 444 -4.86 -18.52 4.21
N ASN A 445 -4.97 -17.22 3.93
CA ASN A 445 -4.45 -16.13 4.78
C ASN A 445 -5.13 -16.08 6.17
N VAL A 446 -6.45 -16.31 6.24
CA VAL A 446 -7.19 -16.46 7.51
C VAL A 446 -6.78 -17.75 8.22
N ALA A 447 -6.62 -18.87 7.49
CA ALA A 447 -6.16 -20.12 8.08
C ALA A 447 -4.72 -20.03 8.63
N ALA A 448 -3.86 -19.22 8.01
CA ALA A 448 -2.50 -18.94 8.47
C ALA A 448 -2.50 -18.07 9.73
N ALA A 449 -3.27 -16.98 9.78
CA ALA A 449 -3.44 -16.17 11.00
C ALA A 449 -3.92 -17.03 12.18
N ARG A 450 -4.96 -17.86 11.95
CA ARG A 450 -5.47 -18.84 12.92
C ARG A 450 -4.42 -19.87 13.33
N TYR A 451 -3.42 -20.17 12.50
CA TYR A 451 -2.34 -21.06 12.88
C TYR A 451 -1.35 -20.38 13.82
N LEU A 452 -0.92 -19.14 13.50
CA LEU A 452 0.00 -18.36 14.34
C LEU A 452 -0.56 -18.14 15.75
N GLU A 453 -1.80 -17.64 15.83
CA GLU A 453 -2.47 -17.27 17.07
C GLU A 453 -2.65 -18.48 18.01
N ARG A 454 -3.27 -19.58 17.52
CA ARG A 454 -3.48 -20.81 18.30
C ARG A 454 -2.16 -21.49 18.71
N ARG A 455 -1.07 -21.30 17.96
CA ARG A 455 0.26 -21.82 18.29
C ARG A 455 1.09 -20.88 19.16
N LYS A 456 0.62 -19.65 19.41
CA LYS A 456 1.32 -18.60 20.17
C LYS A 456 2.74 -18.34 19.66
N ILE A 457 2.93 -18.45 18.35
CA ILE A 457 4.19 -18.13 17.67
C ILE A 457 4.12 -16.71 17.11
N VAL A 458 5.19 -15.95 17.28
CA VAL A 458 5.30 -14.58 16.78
C VAL A 458 5.36 -14.58 15.24
N GLY A 459 4.63 -13.67 14.60
CA GLY A 459 4.61 -13.51 13.14
C GLY A 459 3.83 -12.25 12.73
N LEU A 460 3.91 -11.84 11.47
CA LEU A 460 3.17 -10.66 10.98
C LEU A 460 1.70 -11.01 10.67
N TYR A 461 0.80 -10.32 11.35
CA TYR A 461 -0.58 -10.12 10.89
C TYR A 461 -0.63 -8.94 9.91
N ARG A 462 -1.57 -8.99 8.96
CA ARG A 462 -1.94 -7.86 8.11
C ARG A 462 -3.18 -7.24 8.73
N ILE A 463 -2.98 -6.16 9.48
CA ILE A 463 -4.02 -5.49 10.25
C ILE A 463 -4.60 -4.29 9.49
N HIS A 464 -5.87 -3.98 9.75
CA HIS A 464 -6.55 -2.77 9.27
C HIS A 464 -7.46 -2.30 10.40
N ASP A 465 -7.04 -1.24 11.08
CA ASP A 465 -7.75 -0.64 12.21
C ASP A 465 -8.98 0.17 11.77
N THR A 466 -9.96 0.28 12.67
CA THR A 466 -11.16 1.11 12.57
C THR A 466 -10.88 2.58 12.18
N PRO A 467 -11.79 3.23 11.42
CA PRO A 467 -11.75 4.68 11.17
C PRO A 467 -11.56 5.52 12.43
N LYS A 468 -10.87 6.67 12.31
CA LYS A 468 -10.78 7.65 13.42
C LYS A 468 -12.16 8.25 13.70
N ALA A 469 -12.53 8.43 14.98
CA ALA A 469 -13.83 8.97 15.38
C ALA A 469 -14.18 10.33 14.73
N GLU A 470 -13.18 11.21 14.54
CA GLU A 470 -13.31 12.45 13.79
C GLU A 470 -13.79 12.22 12.34
N LYS A 471 -13.24 11.21 11.64
CA LYS A 471 -13.64 10.87 10.28
C LYS A 471 -15.00 10.17 10.21
N VAL A 472 -15.37 9.41 11.26
CA VAL A 472 -16.74 8.92 11.43
C VAL A 472 -17.73 10.08 11.62
N ALA A 473 -17.35 11.14 12.34
CA ALA A 473 -18.18 12.34 12.51
C ALA A 473 -18.31 13.13 11.20
N ASP A 474 -17.21 13.37 10.47
CA ASP A 474 -17.23 13.98 9.12
C ASP A 474 -18.19 13.22 8.18
N LEU A 475 -18.03 11.88 8.11
CA LEU A 475 -18.87 11.00 7.30
C LEU A 475 -20.35 11.06 7.72
N ARG A 476 -20.64 11.11 9.03
CA ARG A 476 -22.01 11.28 9.54
C ARG A 476 -22.66 12.59 9.10
N THR A 477 -21.93 13.70 9.14
CA THR A 477 -22.44 15.00 8.68
C THR A 477 -22.66 15.00 7.17
N PHE A 478 -21.70 14.47 6.39
CA PHE A 478 -21.82 14.33 4.94
C PHE A 478 -23.03 13.48 4.52
N LEU A 479 -23.23 12.31 5.15
CA LEU A 479 -24.39 11.45 4.89
C LEU A 479 -25.71 12.12 5.31
N GLY A 480 -25.70 12.86 6.44
CA GLY A 480 -26.86 13.61 6.93
C GLY A 480 -27.36 14.66 5.94
N GLU A 481 -26.47 15.37 5.24
CA GLU A 481 -26.86 16.28 4.15
C GLU A 481 -27.53 15.56 2.96
N LEU A 482 -27.21 14.28 2.75
CA LEU A 482 -27.77 13.44 1.68
C LEU A 482 -29.07 12.74 2.07
N GLY A 483 -29.58 12.95 3.29
CA GLY A 483 -30.72 12.24 3.86
C GLY A 483 -30.41 10.79 4.26
N LEU A 484 -29.14 10.42 4.37
CA LEU A 484 -28.66 9.10 4.77
C LEU A 484 -28.19 9.11 6.23
N SER A 485 -28.18 7.94 6.87
CA SER A 485 -27.72 7.79 8.25
C SER A 485 -26.86 6.53 8.41
N LEU A 486 -25.83 6.63 9.25
CA LEU A 486 -24.89 5.55 9.55
C LEU A 486 -25.24 4.91 10.91
N GLY A 487 -25.27 3.57 10.98
CA GLY A 487 -25.51 2.82 12.20
C GLY A 487 -24.32 2.82 13.19
N GLY A 488 -24.25 1.86 14.10
CA GLY A 488 -23.04 1.57 14.90
C GLY A 488 -22.50 2.60 15.91
N GLY A 489 -23.16 3.74 16.11
CA GLY A 489 -22.73 4.74 17.11
C GLY A 489 -21.34 5.34 16.81
N GLU A 490 -20.44 5.39 17.81
CA GLU A 490 -19.10 5.96 17.64
C GLU A 490 -18.14 5.07 16.82
N LYS A 491 -18.41 3.76 16.73
CA LYS A 491 -17.55 2.76 16.08
C LYS A 491 -18.38 1.86 15.15
N PRO A 492 -18.84 2.37 13.99
CA PRO A 492 -19.59 1.58 13.02
C PRO A 492 -18.75 0.42 12.48
N ASP A 493 -19.41 -0.72 12.26
CA ASP A 493 -18.80 -1.90 11.67
C ASP A 493 -18.94 -1.94 10.13
N GLY A 494 -18.43 -3.01 9.51
CA GLY A 494 -18.55 -3.19 8.06
C GLY A 494 -19.99 -3.41 7.58
N LYS A 495 -20.93 -3.84 8.44
CA LYS A 495 -22.36 -4.00 8.12
C LYS A 495 -23.07 -2.65 8.18
N ASP A 496 -22.75 -1.79 9.14
CA ASP A 496 -23.24 -0.40 9.21
C ASP A 496 -22.87 0.37 7.93
N LEU A 497 -21.62 0.24 7.48
CA LEU A 497 -21.13 0.88 6.25
C LEU A 497 -21.75 0.25 5.00
N ASN A 498 -21.84 -1.08 4.92
CA ASN A 498 -22.53 -1.77 3.83
C ASN A 498 -24.03 -1.42 3.76
N ALA A 499 -24.71 -1.19 4.87
CA ALA A 499 -26.11 -0.74 4.88
C ALA A 499 -26.26 0.64 4.22
N VAL A 500 -25.30 1.56 4.44
CA VAL A 500 -25.25 2.84 3.71
C VAL A 500 -24.96 2.63 2.23
N LEU A 501 -24.03 1.75 1.85
CA LEU A 501 -23.73 1.45 0.44
C LEU A 501 -24.94 0.84 -0.29
N GLN A 502 -25.68 -0.08 0.33
CA GLN A 502 -26.91 -0.64 -0.28
C GLN A 502 -28.04 0.40 -0.36
N ALA A 503 -28.19 1.27 0.65
CA ALA A 503 -29.15 2.39 0.58
C ALA A 503 -28.72 3.48 -0.44
N ALA A 504 -27.44 3.53 -0.80
CA ALA A 504 -26.90 4.45 -1.79
C ALA A 504 -26.96 3.91 -3.23
N LYS A 505 -26.99 2.59 -3.42
CA LYS A 505 -26.69 1.88 -4.67
C LYS A 505 -27.37 2.44 -5.92
N ASP A 506 -28.67 2.72 -5.85
CA ASP A 506 -29.48 3.14 -7.00
C ASP A 506 -29.59 4.68 -7.12
N ARG A 507 -28.74 5.45 -6.40
CA ARG A 507 -28.71 6.93 -6.44
C ARG A 507 -27.67 7.46 -7.42
N GLU A 508 -27.94 8.64 -7.97
CA GLU A 508 -26.99 9.37 -8.84
C GLU A 508 -25.66 9.70 -8.13
N ASP A 509 -25.67 9.84 -6.81
CA ASP A 509 -24.49 10.14 -5.97
C ASP A 509 -23.84 8.89 -5.31
N ALA A 510 -24.20 7.67 -5.74
CA ALA A 510 -23.68 6.42 -5.18
C ALA A 510 -22.13 6.35 -5.17
N HIS A 511 -21.49 6.68 -6.29
CA HIS A 511 -20.03 6.65 -6.43
C HIS A 511 -19.32 7.68 -5.53
N LEU A 512 -19.93 8.86 -5.36
CA LEU A 512 -19.45 9.86 -4.41
C LEU A 512 -19.51 9.30 -2.97
N ILE A 513 -20.63 8.71 -2.57
CA ILE A 513 -20.82 8.13 -1.23
C ILE A 513 -19.78 7.02 -0.97
N GLN A 514 -19.57 6.13 -1.95
CA GLN A 514 -18.55 5.09 -1.92
C GLN A 514 -17.13 5.67 -1.73
N THR A 515 -16.81 6.75 -2.44
CA THR A 515 -15.49 7.42 -2.36
C THR A 515 -15.26 8.10 -1.01
N VAL A 516 -16.28 8.71 -0.39
CA VAL A 516 -16.15 9.33 0.93
C VAL A 516 -16.05 8.28 2.05
N ILE A 517 -16.74 7.14 1.91
CA ILE A 517 -16.57 5.97 2.79
C ILE A 517 -15.15 5.41 2.67
N LEU A 518 -14.62 5.19 1.45
CA LEU A 518 -13.23 4.77 1.23
C LEU A 518 -12.22 5.72 1.90
N ARG A 519 -12.39 7.03 1.73
CA ARG A 519 -11.53 8.07 2.32
C ARG A 519 -11.65 8.21 3.84
N THR A 520 -12.60 7.51 4.47
CA THR A 520 -12.76 7.42 5.93
C THR A 520 -11.95 6.26 6.53
N MET A 521 -11.50 5.30 5.72
CA MET A 521 -10.74 4.12 6.15
C MET A 521 -9.28 4.45 6.49
N LYS A 522 -8.61 3.54 7.20
CA LYS A 522 -7.16 3.57 7.42
C LYS A 522 -6.44 2.76 6.33
N GLN A 523 -5.14 2.98 6.19
CA GLN A 523 -4.28 2.05 5.47
C GLN A 523 -4.06 0.79 6.32
N ALA A 524 -3.98 -0.37 5.66
CA ALA A 524 -3.57 -1.61 6.30
C ALA A 524 -2.04 -1.64 6.48
N VAL A 525 -1.55 -2.32 7.53
CA VAL A 525 -0.12 -2.42 7.87
C VAL A 525 0.24 -3.81 8.38
N TYR A 526 1.53 -4.13 8.43
CA TYR A 526 2.05 -5.36 9.05
C TYR A 526 2.39 -5.12 10.52
N SER A 527 1.95 -6.01 11.41
CA SER A 527 2.13 -5.90 12.87
C SER A 527 2.22 -7.29 13.52
N PRO A 528 3.00 -7.47 14.60
CA PRO A 528 2.92 -8.68 15.43
C PRO A 528 1.65 -8.70 16.29
N ASP A 529 1.09 -7.54 16.65
CA ASP A 529 -0.18 -7.43 17.36
C ASP A 529 -1.37 -7.64 16.42
N ASN A 530 -2.17 -8.68 16.67
CA ASN A 530 -3.42 -8.91 15.96
C ASN A 530 -4.55 -8.02 16.52
N ILE A 531 -4.98 -7.02 15.74
CA ILE A 531 -6.18 -6.21 16.00
C ILE A 531 -7.29 -6.44 14.97
N GLY A 532 -7.18 -7.49 14.15
CA GLY A 532 -8.08 -7.78 13.04
C GLY A 532 -7.90 -6.89 11.81
N HIS A 533 -8.79 -7.07 10.82
CA HIS A 533 -8.74 -6.39 9.54
C HIS A 533 -10.13 -5.89 9.12
N PHE A 534 -10.45 -4.64 9.49
CA PHE A 534 -11.74 -3.97 9.33
C PHE A 534 -12.34 -4.15 7.93
N GLY A 535 -11.59 -3.83 6.88
CA GLY A 535 -12.08 -3.90 5.49
C GLY A 535 -12.54 -5.30 5.02
N LEU A 536 -12.01 -6.37 5.61
CA LEU A 536 -12.36 -7.77 5.26
C LEU A 536 -13.37 -8.39 6.25
N ALA A 537 -13.77 -7.62 7.27
CA ALA A 537 -14.51 -8.08 8.45
C ALA A 537 -13.91 -9.36 9.05
N GLN A 538 -12.59 -9.42 9.20
CA GLN A 538 -11.88 -10.56 9.81
C GLN A 538 -11.33 -10.17 11.18
N THR A 539 -11.50 -11.05 12.18
CA THR A 539 -10.89 -10.91 13.51
C THR A 539 -9.38 -11.18 13.50
N GLN A 540 -8.88 -11.82 12.44
CA GLN A 540 -7.47 -12.14 12.26
C GLN A 540 -7.16 -12.41 10.79
N TYR A 541 -6.06 -11.84 10.30
CA TYR A 541 -5.63 -11.95 8.91
C TYR A 541 -4.12 -11.78 8.82
N ALA A 542 -3.46 -12.59 7.98
CA ALA A 542 -2.01 -12.57 7.79
C ALA A 542 -1.71 -12.94 6.34
N HIS A 543 -0.78 -12.24 5.69
CA HIS A 543 -0.37 -12.61 4.33
C HIS A 543 0.55 -13.84 4.38
N PHE A 544 0.17 -14.89 3.66
CA PHE A 544 0.85 -16.19 3.54
C PHE A 544 1.05 -16.62 2.07
N THR A 545 0.23 -16.11 1.16
CA THR A 545 0.05 -16.62 -0.21
C THR A 545 0.94 -15.98 -1.27
N SER A 546 1.91 -15.13 -0.93
CA SER A 546 2.81 -14.54 -1.93
C SER A 546 4.27 -14.30 -1.48
N PRO A 547 4.98 -15.33 -0.97
CA PRO A 547 6.34 -15.20 -0.43
C PRO A 547 7.43 -14.95 -1.48
N ILE A 548 7.18 -15.12 -2.79
CA ILE A 548 8.16 -14.77 -3.84
C ILE A 548 8.35 -13.25 -3.90
N ARG A 549 7.28 -12.50 -3.60
CA ARG A 549 7.18 -11.05 -3.80
C ARG A 549 6.85 -10.25 -2.54
N ARG A 550 6.66 -10.88 -1.37
CA ARG A 550 6.43 -10.23 -0.07
C ARG A 550 7.20 -10.91 1.06
N TYR A 551 8.03 -10.15 1.78
CA TYR A 551 8.80 -10.63 2.92
C TYR A 551 7.94 -10.98 4.16
N PRO A 552 6.81 -10.30 4.46
CA PRO A 552 5.89 -10.74 5.51
C PRO A 552 5.39 -12.19 5.33
N ASP A 553 5.05 -12.60 4.10
CA ASP A 553 4.64 -13.96 3.79
C ASP A 553 5.78 -14.96 4.03
N LEU A 554 7.02 -14.62 3.66
CA LEU A 554 8.22 -15.41 3.96
C LEU A 554 8.42 -15.59 5.48
N MET A 555 8.12 -14.57 6.28
CA MET A 555 8.15 -14.64 7.75
C MET A 555 7.03 -15.54 8.31
N VAL A 556 5.82 -15.48 7.75
CA VAL A 556 4.71 -16.38 8.13
C VAL A 556 5.02 -17.84 7.74
N HIS A 557 5.65 -18.07 6.57
CA HIS A 557 6.16 -19.39 6.16
C HIS A 557 7.17 -19.94 7.16
N ARG A 558 8.13 -19.11 7.61
CA ARG A 558 9.13 -19.49 8.62
C ARG A 558 8.48 -19.88 9.95
N ALA A 559 7.50 -19.11 10.43
CA ALA A 559 6.77 -19.42 11.65
C ALA A 559 6.00 -20.75 11.54
N ILE A 560 5.23 -20.95 10.45
CA ILE A 560 4.49 -22.20 10.22
C ILE A 560 5.46 -23.39 10.12
N ARG A 561 6.54 -23.29 9.33
CA ARG A 561 7.58 -24.31 9.21
C ARG A 561 8.23 -24.66 10.55
N HIS A 562 8.51 -23.66 11.39
CA HIS A 562 9.12 -23.89 12.71
C HIS A 562 8.24 -24.83 13.54
N VAL A 563 6.97 -24.49 13.72
CA VAL A 563 6.01 -25.30 14.49
C VAL A 563 5.82 -26.69 13.86
N LEU A 564 5.82 -26.81 12.53
CA LEU A 564 5.72 -28.11 11.85
C LEU A 564 6.92 -29.03 12.12
N ARG A 565 8.13 -28.48 12.33
CA ARG A 565 9.38 -29.23 12.52
C ARG A 565 9.76 -29.44 13.99
N THR A 566 9.43 -28.51 14.88
CA THR A 566 9.71 -28.61 16.33
C THR A 566 8.53 -29.14 17.13
N GLY A 567 7.30 -28.96 16.63
CA GLY A 567 6.04 -29.25 17.33
C GLY A 567 5.45 -28.06 18.11
N GLY A 568 6.22 -26.97 18.29
CA GLY A 568 5.88 -25.85 19.18
C GLY A 568 6.48 -24.50 18.74
N ALA A 569 6.33 -23.49 19.59
CA ALA A 569 6.81 -22.12 19.33
C ALA A 569 8.20 -21.84 19.96
N GLU A 570 8.69 -22.75 20.81
CA GLU A 570 9.94 -22.59 21.54
C GLU A 570 11.14 -22.48 20.59
N ASN A 571 12.08 -21.60 20.93
CA ASN A 571 13.31 -21.34 20.15
C ASN A 571 13.07 -20.83 18.72
N PHE A 572 11.91 -20.22 18.42
CA PHE A 572 11.75 -19.42 17.21
C PHE A 572 12.70 -18.20 17.26
N PRO A 573 13.47 -17.89 16.21
CA PRO A 573 14.61 -16.97 16.31
C PRO A 573 14.23 -15.47 16.26
N TYR A 574 12.95 -15.12 16.40
CA TYR A 574 12.47 -13.73 16.38
C TYR A 574 11.59 -13.44 17.60
N SER A 575 11.92 -12.37 18.33
CA SER A 575 11.10 -11.82 19.41
C SER A 575 9.93 -10.96 18.90
N HIS A 576 9.03 -10.58 19.80
CA HIS A 576 7.90 -9.69 19.48
C HIS A 576 8.37 -8.31 19.00
N ASP A 577 9.37 -7.74 19.67
CA ASP A 577 9.89 -6.40 19.40
C ASP A 577 10.62 -6.35 18.04
N GLU A 578 11.41 -7.38 17.73
CA GLU A 578 12.03 -7.55 16.40
C GLU A 578 10.98 -7.70 15.31
N MET A 579 9.90 -8.45 15.57
CA MET A 579 8.80 -8.60 14.63
C MET A 579 8.03 -7.28 14.41
N GLY A 580 7.93 -6.43 15.44
CA GLY A 580 7.42 -5.06 15.33
C GLY A 580 8.25 -4.20 14.38
N LEU A 581 9.58 -4.21 14.54
CA LEU A 581 10.51 -3.49 13.66
C LEU A 581 10.45 -4.01 12.22
N ILE A 582 10.34 -5.33 12.02
CA ILE A 582 10.15 -5.94 10.69
C ILE A 582 8.80 -5.51 10.09
N GLY A 583 7.73 -5.46 10.88
CA GLY A 583 6.40 -5.02 10.44
C GLY A 583 6.38 -3.56 9.99
N GLU A 584 7.02 -2.66 10.75
CA GLU A 584 7.16 -1.25 10.38
C GLU A 584 7.97 -1.09 9.07
N HIS A 585 9.13 -1.76 8.98
CA HIS A 585 10.00 -1.74 7.80
C HIS A 585 9.29 -2.25 6.54
N CYS A 586 8.60 -3.39 6.62
CA CYS A 586 7.84 -3.93 5.50
C CYS A 586 6.69 -2.99 5.09
N SER A 587 6.01 -2.36 6.05
CA SER A 587 4.93 -1.39 5.77
C SER A 587 5.45 -0.08 5.17
N ASN A 588 6.68 0.33 5.51
CA ASN A 588 7.34 1.48 4.90
C ASN A 588 7.75 1.19 3.46
N ASN A 589 8.35 0.03 3.19
CA ASN A 589 8.76 -0.37 1.84
C ASN A 589 7.57 -0.66 0.91
N GLU A 590 6.45 -1.17 1.42
CA GLU A 590 5.18 -1.29 0.68
C GLU A 590 4.71 0.08 0.18
N ARG A 591 4.60 1.08 1.07
CA ARG A 591 4.26 2.46 0.69
C ARG A 591 5.28 3.08 -0.28
N LEU A 592 6.56 2.75 -0.16
CA LEU A 592 7.61 3.28 -1.04
C LEU A 592 7.49 2.70 -2.46
N ALA A 593 7.09 1.44 -2.60
CA ALA A 593 6.78 0.81 -3.87
C ALA A 593 5.53 1.44 -4.52
N ASP A 594 4.47 1.67 -3.74
CA ASP A 594 3.25 2.35 -4.20
C ASP A 594 3.54 3.80 -4.65
N GLU A 595 4.32 4.58 -3.87
CA GLU A 595 4.72 5.93 -4.26
C GLU A 595 5.53 5.94 -5.56
N ALA A 596 6.51 5.03 -5.72
CA ALA A 596 7.39 4.99 -6.87
C ALA A 596 6.69 4.54 -8.17
N THR A 597 5.85 3.49 -8.08
CA THR A 597 5.07 3.00 -9.23
C THR A 597 4.01 4.00 -9.66
N ARG A 598 3.39 4.71 -8.70
CA ARG A 598 2.55 5.87 -8.99
C ARG A 598 3.32 6.99 -9.66
N ASP A 599 4.48 7.41 -9.15
CA ASP A 599 5.25 8.54 -9.71
C ASP A 599 5.65 8.31 -11.18
N ALA A 600 6.07 7.09 -11.53
CA ALA A 600 6.32 6.70 -12.92
C ALA A 600 5.03 6.65 -13.76
N THR A 601 3.92 6.16 -13.20
CA THR A 601 2.61 6.10 -13.86
C THR A 601 2.04 7.50 -14.13
N ASP A 602 2.17 8.43 -13.17
CA ASP A 602 1.70 9.82 -13.30
C ASP A 602 2.56 10.59 -14.33
N TRP A 603 3.87 10.30 -14.45
CA TRP A 603 4.70 10.81 -15.56
C TRP A 603 4.26 10.24 -16.92
N LEU A 604 4.07 8.92 -17.02
CA LEU A 604 3.59 8.22 -18.23
C LEU A 604 2.23 8.77 -18.71
N LYS A 605 1.30 9.00 -17.77
CA LYS A 605 0.01 9.65 -18.03
C LYS A 605 0.17 11.09 -18.53
N CYS A 606 1.18 11.82 -18.05
CA CYS A 606 1.51 13.13 -18.59
C CYS A 606 2.13 13.05 -20.00
N GLU A 607 3.03 12.11 -20.31
CA GLU A 607 3.62 11.97 -21.67
C GLU A 607 2.50 11.78 -22.71
N TYR A 608 1.60 10.82 -22.44
CA TYR A 608 0.44 10.54 -23.30
C TYR A 608 -0.46 11.77 -23.51
N MET A 609 -0.73 12.55 -22.46
CA MET A 609 -1.57 13.74 -22.55
C MET A 609 -0.92 14.94 -23.26
N GLN A 610 0.37 14.89 -23.62
CA GLN A 610 1.00 15.97 -24.40
C GLN A 610 0.41 16.08 -25.81
N ASP A 611 0.11 14.95 -26.45
CA ASP A 611 -0.49 14.91 -27.79
C ASP A 611 -1.98 15.30 -27.79
N HIS A 612 -2.61 15.33 -26.60
CA HIS A 612 -4.01 15.72 -26.37
C HIS A 612 -4.21 17.19 -25.91
N VAL A 613 -3.17 18.03 -25.98
CA VAL A 613 -3.28 19.46 -25.58
C VAL A 613 -4.27 20.21 -26.48
N ALA A 614 -5.09 21.05 -25.85
CA ALA A 614 -6.23 21.77 -26.41
C ALA A 614 -7.45 20.90 -26.84
N GLU A 615 -7.41 19.58 -26.68
CA GLU A 615 -8.60 18.74 -26.83
C GLU A 615 -9.58 18.90 -25.64
N VAL A 616 -10.83 18.49 -25.84
CA VAL A 616 -11.95 18.66 -24.90
C VAL A 616 -12.52 17.31 -24.52
N PHE A 617 -12.64 17.06 -23.22
CA PHE A 617 -13.06 15.78 -22.65
C PHE A 617 -14.14 15.98 -21.58
N ASP A 618 -15.05 15.02 -21.47
CA ASP A 618 -15.87 14.89 -20.27
C ASP A 618 -15.08 14.16 -19.17
N GLY A 619 -15.12 14.70 -17.96
CA GLY A 619 -14.50 14.10 -16.78
C GLY A 619 -15.46 13.97 -15.60
N VAL A 620 -14.95 13.43 -14.50
CA VAL A 620 -15.62 13.36 -13.19
C VAL A 620 -14.71 14.03 -12.16
N ILE A 621 -15.26 14.88 -11.29
CA ILE A 621 -14.49 15.51 -10.21
C ILE A 621 -14.08 14.44 -9.19
N THR A 622 -12.79 14.10 -9.14
CA THR A 622 -12.20 13.11 -8.22
C THR A 622 -11.78 13.70 -6.88
N SER A 623 -11.48 15.00 -6.82
CA SER A 623 -11.14 15.68 -5.57
C SER A 623 -11.47 17.18 -5.62
N VAL A 624 -11.81 17.74 -4.47
CA VAL A 624 -12.16 19.15 -4.31
C VAL A 624 -11.28 19.76 -3.23
N THR A 625 -10.65 20.88 -3.55
CA THR A 625 -9.72 21.60 -2.64
C THR A 625 -10.05 23.09 -2.60
N SER A 626 -9.42 23.83 -1.69
CA SER A 626 -9.53 25.29 -1.62
C SER A 626 -8.90 26.05 -2.79
N PHE A 627 -8.12 25.38 -3.65
CA PHE A 627 -7.44 25.99 -4.79
C PHE A 627 -7.89 25.43 -6.16
N GLY A 628 -8.80 24.45 -6.20
CA GLY A 628 -9.28 23.88 -7.45
C GLY A 628 -9.88 22.49 -7.33
N LEU A 629 -10.23 21.94 -8.49
CA LEU A 629 -10.88 20.66 -8.69
C LEU A 629 -9.90 19.71 -9.39
N PHE A 630 -9.70 18.52 -8.85
CA PHE A 630 -9.09 17.42 -9.61
C PHE A 630 -10.19 16.67 -10.33
N ILE A 631 -9.92 16.33 -11.59
CA ILE A 631 -10.89 15.77 -12.53
C ILE A 631 -10.21 14.60 -13.25
N GLU A 632 -10.85 13.44 -13.28
CA GLU A 632 -10.43 12.31 -14.11
C GLU A 632 -11.18 12.31 -15.45
N LEU A 633 -10.46 12.15 -16.55
CA LEU A 633 -11.02 12.14 -17.90
C LEU A 633 -11.66 10.79 -18.25
N LYS A 634 -12.94 10.79 -18.66
CA LYS A 634 -13.68 9.57 -18.99
C LYS A 634 -13.05 8.88 -20.21
N GLY A 635 -12.81 7.57 -20.10
CA GLY A 635 -12.25 6.75 -21.18
C GLY A 635 -10.72 6.84 -21.34
N ILE A 636 -10.06 7.81 -20.69
CA ILE A 636 -8.59 7.94 -20.66
C ILE A 636 -8.04 7.69 -19.23
N PHE A 637 -8.84 7.91 -18.19
CA PHE A 637 -8.52 7.62 -16.79
C PHE A 637 -7.24 8.33 -16.30
N VAL A 638 -7.09 9.59 -16.72
CA VAL A 638 -6.00 10.48 -16.31
C VAL A 638 -6.57 11.64 -15.50
N GLU A 639 -5.95 11.93 -14.37
CA GLU A 639 -6.33 13.01 -13.44
C GLU A 639 -5.58 14.31 -13.77
N GLY A 640 -6.28 15.45 -13.72
CA GLY A 640 -5.70 16.79 -13.92
C GLY A 640 -6.41 17.87 -13.11
N LEU A 641 -5.76 19.03 -12.97
CA LEU A 641 -6.20 20.12 -12.08
C LEU A 641 -6.88 21.26 -12.85
N LEU A 642 -8.16 21.47 -12.59
CA LEU A 642 -8.88 22.70 -12.92
C LEU A 642 -8.72 23.68 -11.74
N HIS A 643 -7.75 24.59 -11.84
CA HIS A 643 -7.46 25.58 -10.80
C HIS A 643 -8.61 26.58 -10.61
N ILE A 644 -8.81 27.07 -9.38
CA ILE A 644 -9.90 28.00 -9.01
C ILE A 644 -9.95 29.28 -9.86
N THR A 645 -8.82 29.73 -10.41
CA THR A 645 -8.74 30.91 -11.31
C THR A 645 -9.14 30.63 -12.75
N ALA A 646 -9.36 29.37 -13.12
CA ALA A 646 -9.84 28.91 -14.42
C ALA A 646 -11.33 28.51 -14.41
N LEU A 647 -11.99 28.64 -13.24
CA LEU A 647 -13.44 28.64 -13.11
C LEU A 647 -14.02 30.00 -13.54
N ASP A 648 -15.36 30.11 -13.52
CA ASP A 648 -16.05 31.38 -13.75
C ASP A 648 -15.66 32.46 -12.70
N LYS A 649 -15.93 33.72 -13.03
CA LYS A 649 -15.53 34.87 -12.19
C LYS A 649 -16.44 35.05 -10.96
N ASP A 650 -16.20 34.22 -9.95
CA ASP A 650 -16.86 34.26 -8.65
C ASP A 650 -15.87 34.12 -7.49
N PHE A 651 -16.33 34.33 -6.25
CA PHE A 651 -15.63 33.94 -5.03
C PHE A 651 -16.13 32.54 -4.65
N TYR A 652 -15.30 31.51 -4.80
CA TYR A 652 -15.67 30.15 -4.39
C TYR A 652 -15.26 29.89 -2.95
N ARG A 653 -16.24 29.57 -2.09
CA ARG A 653 -15.99 29.06 -0.74
C ARG A 653 -15.82 27.55 -0.79
N PHE A 654 -14.71 27.06 -0.23
CA PHE A 654 -14.50 25.63 -0.04
C PHE A 654 -15.29 25.12 1.18
N ASP A 655 -15.96 24.00 0.99
CA ASP A 655 -16.66 23.24 2.00
C ASP A 655 -16.05 21.83 2.06
N PRO A 656 -15.19 21.56 3.07
CA PRO A 656 -14.47 20.30 3.17
C PRO A 656 -15.35 19.12 3.57
N VAL A 657 -16.51 19.36 4.22
CA VAL A 657 -17.42 18.31 4.68
C VAL A 657 -18.40 17.93 3.57
N GLY A 658 -18.97 18.92 2.89
CA GLY A 658 -19.81 18.70 1.70
C GLY A 658 -19.03 18.26 0.45
N HIS A 659 -17.69 18.23 0.53
CA HIS A 659 -16.74 18.00 -0.57
C HIS A 659 -17.06 18.84 -1.83
N ARG A 660 -17.21 20.16 -1.64
CA ARG A 660 -17.67 21.09 -2.69
C ARG A 660 -16.99 22.47 -2.66
N LEU A 661 -16.87 23.10 -3.83
CA LEU A 661 -16.65 24.54 -4.00
C LEU A 661 -18.00 25.19 -4.34
N VAL A 662 -18.35 26.29 -3.66
CA VAL A 662 -19.62 27.01 -3.83
C VAL A 662 -19.35 28.47 -4.16
N GLY A 663 -19.79 28.94 -5.32
CA GLY A 663 -19.67 30.33 -5.77
C GLY A 663 -20.64 31.26 -5.04
N GLU A 664 -20.13 32.26 -4.31
CA GLU A 664 -20.91 33.16 -3.47
C GLU A 664 -21.94 34.02 -4.24
N ARG A 665 -21.70 34.32 -5.52
CA ARG A 665 -22.57 35.20 -6.33
C ARG A 665 -23.38 34.46 -7.37
N SER A 666 -22.79 33.42 -7.96
CA SER A 666 -23.41 32.60 -9.01
C SER A 666 -24.27 31.47 -8.45
N GLY A 667 -24.02 31.05 -7.22
CA GLY A 667 -24.59 29.82 -6.66
C GLY A 667 -24.10 28.54 -7.34
N LYS A 668 -23.12 28.61 -8.26
CA LYS A 668 -22.56 27.40 -8.89
C LYS A 668 -21.86 26.55 -7.84
N ILE A 669 -22.20 25.27 -7.81
CA ILE A 669 -21.59 24.25 -6.96
C ILE A 669 -20.76 23.34 -7.86
N TYR A 670 -19.54 23.02 -7.44
CA TYR A 670 -18.73 21.94 -8.00
C TYR A 670 -18.41 20.96 -6.87
N ARG A 671 -18.91 19.73 -6.95
CA ARG A 671 -18.83 18.70 -5.92
C ARG A 671 -18.03 17.49 -6.42
N LEU A 672 -17.38 16.81 -5.49
CA LEU A 672 -16.85 15.46 -5.69
C LEU A 672 -17.92 14.55 -6.35
N GLY A 673 -17.58 13.86 -7.43
CA GLY A 673 -18.49 13.03 -8.21
C GLY A 673 -19.27 13.72 -9.33
N ASP A 674 -19.31 15.06 -9.40
CA ASP A 674 -20.00 15.74 -10.51
C ASP A 674 -19.29 15.47 -11.85
N SER A 675 -20.07 15.33 -12.92
CA SER A 675 -19.52 15.31 -14.29
C SER A 675 -19.27 16.73 -14.80
N VAL A 676 -18.11 16.94 -15.41
CA VAL A 676 -17.69 18.26 -15.92
C VAL A 676 -16.89 18.12 -17.20
N THR A 677 -17.22 18.92 -18.22
CA THR A 677 -16.44 19.01 -19.47
C THR A 677 -15.27 19.97 -19.29
N VAL A 678 -14.07 19.56 -19.66
CA VAL A 678 -12.81 20.32 -19.53
C VAL A 678 -12.01 20.32 -20.82
N GLN A 679 -11.19 21.36 -21.01
CA GLN A 679 -10.19 21.43 -22.08
C GLN A 679 -8.78 21.27 -21.48
N VAL A 680 -7.94 20.47 -22.13
CA VAL A 680 -6.52 20.31 -21.76
C VAL A 680 -5.80 21.63 -22.06
N ALA A 681 -5.37 22.36 -21.04
CA ALA A 681 -4.77 23.68 -21.21
C ALA A 681 -3.24 23.60 -21.32
N ARG A 682 -2.62 22.73 -20.53
CA ARG A 682 -1.18 22.50 -20.48
C ARG A 682 -0.88 21.13 -19.86
N VAL A 683 0.23 20.54 -20.28
CA VAL A 683 0.89 19.44 -19.55
C VAL A 683 2.29 19.90 -19.14
N ASP A 684 2.73 19.49 -17.95
CA ASP A 684 4.07 19.74 -17.42
C ASP A 684 4.69 18.43 -16.89
N LEU A 685 5.71 17.95 -17.60
CA LEU A 685 6.44 16.71 -17.28
C LEU A 685 7.46 16.88 -16.15
N ASP A 686 7.99 18.10 -15.94
CA ASP A 686 8.95 18.37 -14.86
C ASP A 686 8.26 18.33 -13.49
N ASP A 687 7.00 18.76 -13.45
CA ASP A 687 6.16 18.84 -12.26
C ASP A 687 5.11 17.71 -12.17
N LYS A 688 5.04 16.84 -13.18
CA LYS A 688 4.11 15.69 -13.33
C LYS A 688 2.64 16.11 -13.16
N LYS A 689 2.21 17.10 -13.95
CA LYS A 689 0.87 17.73 -13.87
C LYS A 689 0.22 17.92 -15.23
N ILE A 690 -1.10 17.87 -15.22
CA ILE A 690 -1.98 18.31 -16.31
C ILE A 690 -2.88 19.42 -15.76
N GLU A 691 -2.94 20.54 -16.47
CA GLU A 691 -3.78 21.69 -16.14
C GLU A 691 -4.99 21.75 -17.08
N PHE A 692 -6.18 21.94 -16.49
CA PHE A 692 -7.43 22.06 -17.21
C PHE A 692 -7.99 23.49 -17.13
N VAL A 693 -8.77 23.87 -18.15
CA VAL A 693 -9.66 25.02 -18.14
C VAL A 693 -11.08 24.58 -18.49
N LEU A 694 -12.09 25.35 -18.08
CA LEU A 694 -13.42 25.20 -18.64
C LEU A 694 -13.36 25.53 -20.15
N PRO A 695 -13.98 24.72 -21.03
CA PRO A 695 -14.05 25.03 -22.45
C PRO A 695 -14.74 26.39 -22.63
N ARG A 696 -14.20 27.24 -23.51
CA ARG A 696 -14.92 28.47 -23.86
C ARG A 696 -16.26 28.09 -24.47
N GLU A 697 -17.34 28.72 -23.99
CA GLU A 697 -18.61 28.68 -24.70
C GLU A 697 -18.36 29.10 -26.16
N GLN A 698 -18.46 28.14 -27.07
CA GLN A 698 -18.64 28.48 -28.47
C GLN A 698 -20.03 29.10 -28.56
N VAL A 699 -20.08 30.44 -28.46
CA VAL A 699 -21.29 31.22 -28.77
C VAL A 699 -21.75 30.74 -30.13
N ALA A 700 -22.81 29.95 -30.14
CA ALA A 700 -23.35 29.37 -31.35
C ALA A 700 -23.86 30.53 -32.20
N VAL A 701 -23.03 30.95 -33.17
CA VAL A 701 -23.38 31.97 -34.15
C VAL A 701 -24.47 31.37 -35.02
N SER A 702 -25.70 31.52 -34.55
CA SER A 702 -26.92 31.09 -35.21
C SER A 702 -26.98 31.81 -36.55
N LYS A 703 -26.54 31.09 -37.60
CA LYS A 703 -26.55 31.59 -38.98
C LYS A 703 -27.96 32.11 -39.25
N PRO A 704 -28.14 33.41 -39.56
CA PRO A 704 -29.47 33.97 -39.75
C PRO A 704 -30.21 33.15 -40.80
N ALA A 705 -31.41 32.67 -40.46
CA ALA A 705 -32.19 31.80 -41.33
C ALA A 705 -32.33 32.46 -42.72
N PRO A 706 -32.04 31.74 -43.82
CA PRO A 706 -31.96 32.33 -45.15
C PRO A 706 -33.35 32.86 -45.56
N LYS A 707 -33.49 34.19 -45.61
CA LYS A 707 -34.71 34.83 -46.11
C LYS A 707 -34.96 34.35 -47.53
N GLY A 708 -36.12 33.71 -47.75
CA GLY A 708 -36.47 33.10 -49.02
C GLY A 708 -36.34 34.07 -50.19
N ARG A 709 -35.53 33.71 -51.18
CA ARG A 709 -35.53 34.36 -52.49
C ARG A 709 -36.44 33.57 -53.41
N VAL A 710 -37.48 34.25 -53.90
CA VAL A 710 -38.30 33.78 -55.02
C VAL A 710 -37.38 33.52 -56.22
N LYS A 711 -37.53 32.35 -56.86
CA LYS A 711 -37.01 32.10 -58.21
C LYS A 711 -38.11 32.41 -59.23
N PRO A 712 -37.81 33.03 -60.37
CA PRO A 712 -38.69 33.03 -61.53
C PRO A 712 -38.50 31.74 -62.35
N ASP A 713 -39.55 31.33 -63.06
CA ASP A 713 -39.54 30.16 -63.93
C ASP A 713 -38.89 30.43 -65.30
N VAL A 714 -38.22 29.42 -65.84
CA VAL A 714 -37.94 29.22 -67.28
C VAL A 714 -38.10 27.71 -67.56
N VAL A 715 -38.58 27.37 -68.75
CA VAL A 715 -39.19 26.08 -69.11
C VAL A 715 -38.28 25.28 -70.07
N GLU A 716 -38.72 24.06 -70.42
CA GLU A 716 -38.28 23.20 -71.55
C GLU A 716 -37.16 22.18 -71.29
N LEU A 717 -37.26 20.90 -71.73
CA LEU A 717 -38.42 20.03 -72.09
C LEU A 717 -37.93 18.54 -72.25
N GLU A 718 -38.85 17.61 -72.57
CA GLU A 718 -38.66 16.21 -73.04
C GLU A 718 -38.02 15.20 -72.05
N ASP A 719 -38.45 13.93 -71.92
CA ASP A 719 -39.63 13.18 -72.43
C ASP A 719 -39.85 11.88 -71.61
N GLY A 720 -41.07 11.28 -71.63
CA GLY A 720 -41.29 9.87 -71.22
C GLY A 720 -42.47 9.49 -70.29
N ASP A 721 -43.72 9.63 -70.79
CA ASP A 721 -44.91 8.73 -70.69
C ASP A 721 -45.06 7.77 -69.45
N GLU A 722 -46.10 7.89 -68.59
CA GLU A 722 -47.50 7.35 -68.68
C GLU A 722 -47.71 6.24 -67.61
N ASP A 723 -48.86 6.04 -66.93
CA ASP A 723 -50.10 6.82 -66.72
C ASP A 723 -50.86 6.31 -65.45
N GLU A 724 -51.92 7.03 -65.02
CA GLU A 724 -52.99 6.73 -64.02
C GLU A 724 -52.61 6.43 -62.53
N GLY A 725 -53.33 6.90 -61.50
CA GLY A 725 -54.44 7.86 -61.47
C GLY A 725 -55.24 7.89 -60.13
N SER A 726 -55.69 9.08 -59.69
CA SER A 726 -56.64 9.36 -58.56
C SER A 726 -56.24 9.00 -57.10
N GLY A 727 -56.73 9.67 -56.05
CA GLY A 727 -57.52 10.92 -55.97
C GLY A 727 -58.07 11.27 -54.56
N GLU A 728 -58.30 12.56 -54.30
CA GLU A 728 -59.22 13.18 -53.29
C GLU A 728 -58.94 12.99 -51.76
N ILE A 729 -58.77 14.06 -50.96
CA ILE A 729 -59.77 14.88 -50.18
C ILE A 729 -60.42 14.05 -49.02
N ALA A 730 -60.43 14.46 -47.73
CA ALA A 730 -60.78 15.78 -47.17
C ALA A 730 -60.16 16.15 -45.79
N GLU A 731 -60.27 17.45 -45.47
CA GLU A 731 -60.20 18.11 -44.14
C GLU A 731 -61.65 18.39 -43.63
N PRO A 732 -61.95 19.07 -42.47
CA PRO A 732 -61.15 19.49 -41.30
C PRO A 732 -61.87 19.29 -39.92
N SER A 733 -61.30 19.90 -38.84
CA SER A 733 -61.96 20.53 -37.63
C SER A 733 -62.98 19.71 -36.78
N GLU A 734 -62.91 19.63 -35.44
CA GLU A 734 -62.94 20.64 -34.36
C GLU A 734 -62.30 20.01 -33.07
N ALA A 735 -61.58 20.70 -32.16
CA ALA A 735 -62.02 21.68 -31.14
C ALA A 735 -63.16 21.11 -30.23
N VAL A 736 -63.05 21.00 -28.89
CA VAL A 736 -62.84 22.03 -27.85
C VAL A 736 -62.56 21.35 -26.46
N GLU A 737 -61.93 22.08 -25.52
CA GLU A 737 -61.90 22.06 -24.01
C GLU A 737 -62.58 20.91 -23.17
N THR A 738 -62.26 20.57 -21.89
CA THR A 738 -61.18 20.89 -20.90
C THR A 738 -61.30 19.93 -19.68
N THR A 739 -60.23 19.83 -18.86
CA THR A 739 -60.21 19.56 -17.39
C THR A 739 -60.94 18.33 -16.77
N GLU A 740 -60.11 17.46 -16.18
CA GLU A 740 -60.18 16.93 -14.79
C GLU A 740 -61.51 16.49 -14.14
N GLY A 741 -61.52 15.27 -13.56
CA GLY A 741 -62.49 14.85 -12.54
C GLY A 741 -62.69 13.33 -12.46
N SER A 742 -62.41 12.71 -11.31
CA SER A 742 -62.61 11.27 -11.06
C SER A 742 -63.98 10.98 -10.43
N ASP A 743 -64.67 9.90 -10.86
CA ASP A 743 -64.79 8.68 -10.04
C ASP A 743 -65.73 7.56 -10.61
N ASP A 744 -65.28 6.33 -10.33
CA ASP A 744 -65.98 5.04 -10.08
C ASP A 744 -66.99 4.33 -11.04
N ALA A 745 -66.86 2.98 -11.02
CA ALA A 745 -67.86 1.90 -11.17
C ALA A 745 -68.73 1.66 -12.44
N GLN A 746 -68.32 0.63 -13.21
CA GLN A 746 -69.17 -0.51 -13.70
C GLN A 746 -70.27 -0.25 -14.79
N PRO A 747 -70.99 -1.29 -15.30
CA PRO A 747 -70.63 -2.69 -15.60
C PRO A 747 -71.14 -3.22 -16.98
N SER A 748 -70.67 -4.41 -17.44
CA SER A 748 -71.42 -5.49 -18.17
C SER A 748 -70.49 -6.40 -19.01
N ARG A 749 -70.81 -7.62 -19.51
CA ARG A 749 -71.82 -8.69 -19.23
C ARG A 749 -71.43 -10.01 -19.95
N LYS A 750 -71.56 -11.18 -19.28
CA LYS A 750 -71.76 -12.55 -19.88
C LYS A 750 -70.56 -13.09 -20.73
N LYS A 751 -70.22 -14.37 -20.96
CA LYS A 751 -70.60 -15.78 -20.63
C LYS A 751 -69.28 -16.50 -20.14
N ARG A 752 -69.11 -17.78 -19.75
CA ARG A 752 -69.88 -19.02 -19.45
C ARG A 752 -68.95 -19.84 -18.48
N ARG A 753 -69.35 -20.26 -17.27
CA ARG A 753 -69.85 -21.62 -16.89
C ARG A 753 -68.95 -22.83 -17.32
N ARG A 754 -68.58 -23.80 -16.45
CA ARG A 754 -68.83 -23.97 -14.98
C ARG A 754 -68.13 -25.23 -14.35
N ARG A 755 -67.55 -25.09 -13.14
CA ARG A 755 -67.52 -26.07 -11.98
C ARG A 755 -66.82 -27.46 -12.18
N LYS A 756 -66.48 -28.24 -11.12
CA LYS A 756 -66.87 -28.24 -9.68
C LYS A 756 -65.78 -28.84 -8.73
N LYS A 757 -65.91 -28.59 -7.41
CA LYS A 757 -65.34 -29.36 -6.26
C LYS A 757 -65.92 -30.81 -6.20
N SER A 758 -65.50 -31.78 -5.36
CA SER A 758 -64.98 -31.73 -3.97
C SER A 758 -64.47 -33.09 -3.42
N SER A 759 -63.75 -33.06 -2.26
CA SER A 759 -63.74 -34.07 -1.14
C SER A 759 -63.18 -35.50 -1.43
N THR A 760 -62.71 -36.33 -0.48
CA THR A 760 -62.71 -36.35 1.02
C THR A 760 -61.61 -37.31 1.56
N ASP A 761 -61.10 -37.10 2.80
CA ASP A 761 -60.46 -38.06 3.74
C ASP A 761 -59.22 -38.92 3.28
N THR A 762 -58.41 -39.61 4.12
CA THR A 762 -58.44 -39.94 5.57
C THR A 762 -57.02 -40.17 6.18
N SER A 763 -56.89 -40.02 7.51
CA SER A 763 -56.01 -40.72 8.49
C SER A 763 -54.55 -41.18 8.18
N ALA A 764 -53.60 -40.50 8.80
CA ALA A 764 -52.65 -40.98 9.85
C ALA A 764 -52.03 -42.41 9.86
N ALA A 765 -50.68 -42.43 9.81
CA ALA A 765 -49.73 -42.95 10.83
C ALA A 765 -49.40 -44.47 11.06
N SER A 766 -48.15 -44.69 11.46
CA SER A 766 -47.50 -45.92 12.01
C SER A 766 -47.29 -47.08 11.00
N SER A 767 -46.24 -47.90 11.09
CA SER A 767 -45.48 -48.34 12.28
C SER A 767 -44.00 -48.63 12.02
N SER A 768 -43.21 -48.74 13.09
CA SER A 768 -41.81 -49.21 13.08
C SER A 768 -41.71 -50.70 13.45
N GLY A 769 -40.69 -51.39 12.93
CA GLY A 769 -40.39 -52.80 13.24
C GLY A 769 -38.90 -53.09 13.05
N VAL A 770 -38.26 -53.68 14.06
CA VAL A 770 -36.82 -53.93 14.16
C VAL A 770 -36.57 -55.42 14.46
N VAL A 771 -35.30 -55.84 14.42
CA VAL A 771 -34.72 -57.18 14.74
C VAL A 771 -34.65 -58.13 13.53
N GLY A 772 -33.50 -58.75 13.21
CA GLY A 772 -32.14 -58.58 13.76
C GLY A 772 -31.21 -59.78 13.49
N HIS A 773 -29.94 -59.66 13.93
CA HIS A 773 -28.85 -60.68 13.82
C HIS A 773 -28.34 -60.92 12.37
N ALA A 774 -27.12 -61.44 12.12
CA ALA A 774 -26.10 -62.03 13.00
C ALA A 774 -24.65 -61.57 12.63
N ALA A 775 -23.65 -61.97 13.42
CA ALA A 775 -22.25 -61.53 13.30
C ALA A 775 -21.26 -62.63 12.84
N LYS A 776 -20.18 -62.19 12.17
CA LYS A 776 -18.85 -62.81 11.91
C LYS A 776 -18.08 -61.86 10.97
N GLY A 777 -16.75 -61.70 11.02
CA GLY A 777 -15.73 -62.21 11.94
C GLY A 777 -14.33 -61.96 11.32
N ASP A 778 -13.38 -61.45 12.09
CA ASP A 778 -12.06 -61.01 11.57
C ASP A 778 -11.17 -62.13 11.03
N ALA A 779 -10.35 -61.80 10.02
CA ALA A 779 -8.91 -61.54 10.22
C ALA A 779 -8.07 -61.67 8.93
N ARG A 780 -7.27 -60.64 8.62
CA ARG A 780 -5.88 -60.76 8.12
C ARG A 780 -5.17 -59.42 8.20
N ASN A 781 -3.92 -59.45 8.67
CA ASN A 781 -3.00 -58.31 8.57
C ASN A 781 -2.53 -58.17 7.11
N ASP A 782 -2.08 -56.97 6.75
CA ASP A 782 -0.69 -56.79 6.34
C ASP A 782 -0.19 -55.40 6.77
N ALA A 783 1.14 -55.23 6.84
CA ALA A 783 1.76 -54.06 7.45
C ALA A 783 1.91 -52.89 6.47
N ALA A 784 1.62 -51.67 6.93
CA ALA A 784 1.86 -50.43 6.20
C ALA A 784 2.82 -49.52 7.00
N GLU A 785 3.76 -48.90 6.28
CA GLU A 785 4.74 -47.97 6.86
C GLU A 785 4.06 -46.70 7.37
N ARG A 786 4.58 -46.15 8.48
CA ARG A 786 3.99 -44.97 9.13
C ARG A 786 4.52 -43.69 8.51
N GLN A 787 3.80 -43.17 7.50
CA GLN A 787 3.87 -41.76 7.16
C GLN A 787 3.59 -40.87 8.39
N PRO A 788 4.21 -39.68 8.50
CA PRO A 788 3.98 -38.77 9.62
C PRO A 788 2.52 -38.29 9.63
N LYS A 789 1.82 -38.49 10.74
CA LYS A 789 0.43 -38.05 10.89
C LYS A 789 0.34 -36.55 11.13
N ALA A 790 0.20 -35.78 10.06
CA ALA A 790 -0.21 -34.38 10.13
C ALA A 790 -1.60 -34.27 10.80
N LEU A 791 -1.62 -33.72 12.02
CA LEU A 791 -2.84 -33.53 12.81
C LEU A 791 -3.72 -32.42 12.21
N TRP A 792 -5.03 -32.66 12.19
CA TRP A 792 -6.01 -31.62 11.87
C TRP A 792 -6.21 -30.69 13.06
N ILE A 793 -6.40 -29.39 12.80
CA ILE A 793 -6.77 -28.41 13.83
C ILE A 793 -8.24 -28.04 13.63
N GLU A 794 -9.02 -28.07 14.71
CA GLU A 794 -10.43 -27.69 14.70
C GLU A 794 -10.58 -26.16 14.84
N ALA A 795 -11.67 -25.62 14.29
CA ALA A 795 -12.13 -24.27 14.63
C ALA A 795 -13.24 -24.40 15.68
N ASP A 796 -13.01 -23.80 16.84
CA ASP A 796 -14.00 -23.71 17.91
C ASP A 796 -14.82 -22.42 17.75
N ASP A 797 -16.14 -22.50 17.93
CA ASP A 797 -17.05 -21.35 17.88
C ASP A 797 -17.20 -20.72 19.27
N GLU A 798 -16.43 -19.66 19.57
CA GLU A 798 -16.69 -18.84 20.77
C GLU A 798 -17.87 -17.89 20.54
N VAL A 799 -19.06 -18.37 20.90
CA VAL A 799 -20.24 -17.51 21.10
C VAL A 799 -20.10 -16.80 22.45
N ILE A 800 -19.82 -15.50 22.41
CA ILE A 800 -19.87 -14.63 23.59
C ILE A 800 -21.35 -14.41 23.95
N ASP A 801 -21.78 -14.93 25.11
CA ASP A 801 -23.11 -14.72 25.69
C ASP A 801 -23.00 -13.83 26.94
N ASP A 802 -23.57 -12.63 26.86
CA ASP A 802 -23.44 -11.57 27.86
C ASP A 802 -24.38 -11.79 29.05
N ASN A 803 -23.88 -12.36 30.16
CA ASN A 803 -24.63 -12.40 31.43
C ASN A 803 -23.75 -12.40 32.69
N ILE A 804 -23.25 -11.21 33.06
CA ILE A 804 -22.64 -10.98 34.39
C ILE A 804 -23.76 -10.96 35.46
N GLY A 805 -23.96 -12.10 36.11
CA GLY A 805 -25.18 -12.44 36.87
C GLY A 805 -25.09 -12.58 38.40
N ASN A 806 -24.04 -12.03 39.05
CA ASN A 806 -23.95 -11.75 40.50
C ASN A 806 -24.19 -12.91 41.52
N ARG A 807 -23.12 -13.32 42.24
CA ARG A 807 -23.13 -13.67 43.69
C ARG A 807 -21.72 -14.02 44.21
N GLY A 808 -21.34 -13.51 45.39
CA GLY A 808 -20.47 -14.28 46.31
C GLY A 808 -19.08 -13.75 46.69
N GLU A 809 -18.90 -12.43 46.88
CA GLU A 809 -17.91 -11.96 47.87
C GLU A 809 -18.45 -12.19 49.32
N PRO A 810 -17.63 -12.09 50.40
CA PRO A 810 -16.20 -11.76 50.47
C PRO A 810 -15.36 -12.77 51.30
N ILE A 811 -14.04 -12.55 51.39
CA ILE A 811 -13.34 -12.20 52.65
C ILE A 811 -11.90 -11.79 52.33
N VAL A 812 -11.47 -10.65 52.90
CA VAL A 812 -10.10 -10.15 52.86
C VAL A 812 -9.42 -10.47 54.18
N GLN A 813 -8.16 -10.93 54.15
CA GLN A 813 -7.28 -10.76 55.31
C GLN A 813 -5.82 -10.58 54.89
N ILE A 814 -5.30 -9.38 55.14
CA ILE A 814 -3.87 -9.07 55.14
C ILE A 814 -3.37 -9.26 56.58
N LEU A 815 -2.21 -9.90 56.74
CA LEU A 815 -1.43 -9.84 57.98
C LEU A 815 0.05 -9.64 57.63
N LEU A 816 0.61 -8.56 58.17
CA LEU A 816 2.05 -8.37 58.41
C LEU A 816 2.32 -8.72 59.88
N LEU A 817 3.54 -9.18 60.18
CA LEU A 817 4.30 -9.00 61.43
C LEU A 817 5.59 -9.83 61.36
N ASP A 818 6.68 -9.18 60.93
CA ASP A 818 7.87 -8.83 61.73
C ASP A 818 8.49 -9.84 62.73
N GLU A 819 9.84 -9.79 62.80
CA GLU A 819 10.76 -10.18 63.92
C GLU A 819 11.00 -11.70 64.19
N ASP A 820 12.23 -12.20 64.48
CA ASP A 820 13.56 -11.56 64.52
C ASP A 820 14.77 -12.57 64.49
N GLU A 821 16.00 -12.03 64.31
CA GLU A 821 17.33 -12.52 64.79
C GLU A 821 17.88 -13.93 64.37
N GLU A 822 19.20 -14.24 64.29
CA GLU A 822 20.47 -13.56 64.67
C GLU A 822 21.69 -14.10 63.84
N ASP A 823 22.61 -13.22 63.40
CA ASP A 823 24.11 -13.23 63.18
C ASP A 823 24.90 -14.50 62.70
N GLU A 824 26.16 -14.50 62.17
CA GLU A 824 27.31 -13.59 61.89
C GLU A 824 27.92 -14.04 60.50
N ASP A 825 29.00 -13.62 59.79
CA ASP A 825 30.20 -12.72 59.80
C ASP A 825 30.53 -12.49 58.27
N GLU A 826 30.56 -11.27 57.70
CA GLU A 826 31.73 -10.39 57.39
C GLU A 826 32.99 -11.06 56.72
N VAL A 827 33.87 -10.44 55.90
CA VAL A 827 34.34 -9.04 55.71
C VAL A 827 34.77 -8.73 54.23
N ASN A 828 34.37 -7.55 53.70
CA ASN A 828 34.94 -6.74 52.57
C ASN A 828 35.10 -7.24 51.09
N GLY A 829 34.79 -6.35 50.13
CA GLY A 829 35.19 -6.49 48.71
C GLY A 829 34.68 -5.42 47.72
N ASN A 830 35.13 -4.15 47.83
CA ASN A 830 34.72 -3.05 46.93
C ASN A 830 35.13 -3.25 45.44
N SER A 831 34.24 -2.99 44.48
CA SER A 831 34.32 -1.82 43.56
C SER A 831 33.39 -1.90 42.32
N ILE A 832 32.97 -0.73 41.83
CA ILE A 832 32.24 -0.55 40.55
C ILE A 832 33.18 0.08 39.53
N SER A 833 33.25 -0.46 38.30
CA SER A 833 33.79 0.27 37.15
C SER A 833 33.22 -0.23 35.82
N ALA A 834 32.89 0.70 34.92
CA ALA A 834 32.43 0.38 33.56
C ALA A 834 33.59 0.02 32.62
N ILE A 835 33.31 -0.77 31.58
CA ILE A 835 34.24 -1.03 30.47
C ILE A 835 33.76 -0.30 29.22
N THR A 836 34.55 0.68 28.78
CA THR A 836 34.46 1.26 27.44
C THR A 836 35.44 0.56 26.52
N HIS A 837 35.00 0.14 25.33
CA HIS A 837 35.92 -0.34 24.28
C HIS A 837 36.10 0.71 23.20
N ALA A 838 37.21 1.44 23.29
CA ALA A 838 37.82 2.14 22.15
C ALA A 838 39.04 1.34 21.70
N ASN A 839 39.25 1.20 20.38
CA ASN A 839 40.39 0.47 19.84
C ASN A 839 41.11 1.29 18.75
N ARG A 840 42.41 1.52 18.95
CA ARG A 840 43.33 2.18 18.01
C ARG A 840 44.67 1.45 18.05
N PRO A 841 45.24 1.02 16.92
CA PRO A 841 46.51 0.30 16.92
C PRO A 841 47.73 1.24 17.01
N ALA A 842 48.71 0.82 17.80
CA ALA A 842 50.12 1.24 17.76
C ALA A 842 50.99 -0.03 17.95
N GLY A 843 52.26 -0.08 17.54
CA GLY A 843 53.13 0.96 17.00
C GLY A 843 54.17 0.39 16.01
N ARG A 844 55.41 0.93 16.03
CA ARG A 844 56.41 0.72 14.96
C ARG A 844 57.83 0.44 15.49
N GLN A 845 58.61 -0.28 14.67
CA GLN A 845 60.10 -0.19 14.55
C GLN A 845 60.97 -0.73 15.72
N PRO A 846 62.31 -0.89 15.58
CA PRO A 846 63.21 -0.38 14.52
C PRO A 846 64.26 -1.34 13.87
N GLY A 847 64.87 -0.86 12.78
CA GLY A 847 66.22 -1.24 12.30
C GLY A 847 66.31 -1.87 10.89
N ASP A 848 67.40 -1.73 10.11
CA ASP A 848 68.46 -0.70 10.06
C ASP A 848 69.26 -0.77 8.70
N LYS A 849 70.00 0.29 8.34
CA LYS A 849 71.12 0.41 7.36
C LYS A 849 70.92 0.21 5.82
N SER A 850 71.04 1.37 5.12
CA SER A 850 72.11 1.69 4.12
C SER A 850 71.92 1.57 2.58
N ALA A 851 72.80 2.32 1.88
CA ALA A 851 73.39 2.05 0.53
C ALA A 851 72.64 2.37 -0.80
N SER A 852 72.48 3.67 -1.09
CA SER A 852 72.99 4.34 -2.32
C SER A 852 72.87 3.73 -3.75
N SER A 853 72.22 4.48 -4.66
CA SER A 853 72.83 5.16 -5.85
C SER A 853 72.23 4.97 -7.27
N ARG A 854 72.39 6.04 -8.09
CA ARG A 854 72.54 6.12 -9.57
C ARG A 854 71.39 5.74 -10.56
N ARG A 855 70.63 6.79 -10.91
CA ARG A 855 70.31 7.28 -12.29
C ARG A 855 70.57 6.37 -13.53
N ARG A 856 69.53 6.17 -14.35
CA ARG A 856 69.45 6.44 -15.83
C ARG A 856 67.98 6.26 -16.29
N ARG A 857 67.23 7.31 -16.66
CA ARG A 857 67.05 7.88 -18.01
C ARG A 857 66.87 6.86 -19.15
N SER A 858 65.60 6.64 -19.55
CA SER A 858 64.96 6.92 -20.88
C SER A 858 65.71 6.55 -22.18
N PRO A 859 65.05 6.09 -23.29
CA PRO A 859 63.89 6.81 -23.89
C PRO A 859 62.82 6.07 -24.76
N ARG A 860 61.62 6.69 -24.84
CA ARG A 860 60.68 6.91 -25.99
C ARG A 860 60.37 5.86 -27.10
N ARG A 861 59.05 5.81 -27.42
CA ARG A 861 58.37 5.45 -28.71
C ARG A 861 58.40 3.95 -29.09
N LYS A 862 57.33 3.34 -29.62
CA LYS A 862 56.34 3.81 -30.63
C LYS A 862 54.90 3.27 -30.43
N LYS A 863 53.91 3.99 -31.00
CA LYS A 863 52.63 3.50 -31.59
C LYS A 863 52.83 3.35 -33.13
N PRO A 864 51.91 2.79 -33.93
CA PRO A 864 50.55 2.30 -33.63
C PRO A 864 50.49 0.76 -33.86
N GLU A 865 49.38 0.05 -34.01
CA GLU A 865 47.97 0.40 -34.32
C GLU A 865 47.13 0.65 -33.05
#